data_AF-A0A1L8N0M3-F1
#
_entry.id   AF-A0A1L8N0M3-F1
#
_cell.length_a   1.000
_cell.length_b   1.000
_cell.length_c   1.000
_cell.angle_alpha   90.00
_cell.angle_beta   90.00
_cell.angle_gamma   90.00
#
_symmetry.space_group_name_H-M   'P 1'
#
loop_
_entity.id
_entity.type
_entity.pdbx_description
1 polymer ?
#
loop_
_entity_poly.entity_id
_entity_poly.type
_entity_poly.pdbx_seq_one_letter_code
_entity_poly.pdbx_strand_id
1 'polypeptide(L)'
;MEEGSSTTENNDTKNTAPLVNIISPVSGTWANIQPLVLERDDNTDVYYSFNGDDPLKSGFVYDGSVRINLDGDVMVRITAVRDDAMESYTVTYSVNKQEDLSFVPEENIHAYIEVNSEKGINIPSSYEYSLGVSDIHNSGRNLKFTKPVVIERLIPLKIYTKNGIFRYILKTGDINARSKLEKAQNDVTFTDWNYLEFKNGKPIIYSVDNGTLMESKSGHITIDRSVDHTIIWYEKDDYDPKAKEKNLGKTLFVPAKTELVGYPKDLASSDLVNLKPKNAEYILGFIAENGEQIYCKELTVDTLFGDALGFNKEISFYYQGVKQGSVVVTFVVDKILPDKPEFITSAKQFYSREKVVLDFDTDYSIYYAIADSYTSKDGFYLNSDNTDRFPMPQVKEDDYILFSGDPVVLECPDYIARLFTVYAYAQDFAGNKSPIVSYRVVVDTANYYISKDTELTDVKDSTNDVELKSNNLSEVNVSVIPDGTAMHPYKNLDSLQKFVTAKSKKIVHITGSFTSLPTYDVTADLEIIGDGNTELNFAPGCGINIINGSVYICGCTVKYMNYTSEDRYQNYLFNALNSKLLLIDCEIVSRPGKSGTAIKLTNSSMSAANTGITVQAISYVSAISADNSELILKGIRAVVVGQTAVAISLNKGIGSLDSSTFNVLSDLPRAVELTESSAVLKNSSYVSTKCMEDVPAIWLDSKSKIFINENNTISGFSTLLVE
;
A
#
# COMPACT_ATOMS: atom_id res chain seq x y z
N MET A 1 9.93 68.77 6.35
CA MET A 1 10.05 67.37 5.90
C MET A 1 8.76 67.11 5.13
N GLU A 2 8.61 67.63 3.91
CA GLU A 2 9.20 67.06 2.67
C GLU A 2 8.99 65.54 2.67
N GLU A 3 7.92 65.09 2.04
CA GLU A 3 7.83 64.66 0.63
C GLU A 3 8.16 63.18 0.49
N GLY A 4 7.25 62.44 -0.15
CA GLY A 4 7.37 61.01 -0.39
C GLY A 4 6.04 60.35 -0.77
N SER A 5 5.25 61.00 -1.62
CA SER A 5 4.10 60.39 -2.29
C SER A 5 4.63 59.46 -3.39
N SER A 6 4.72 58.15 -3.12
CA SER A 6 4.83 57.16 -4.19
C SER A 6 3.43 56.82 -4.70
N THR A 7 3.01 57.53 -5.74
CA THR A 7 1.95 57.06 -6.64
C THR A 7 2.47 55.81 -7.33
N THR A 8 2.04 54.63 -6.89
CA THR A 8 2.07 53.43 -7.72
C THR A 8 1.06 53.64 -8.84
N GLU A 9 1.55 53.99 -10.02
CA GLU A 9 0.81 53.82 -11.26
C GLU A 9 0.37 52.37 -11.36
N ASN A 10 -0.95 52.15 -11.32
CA ASN A 10 -1.56 50.93 -11.83
C ASN A 10 -1.22 50.86 -13.33
N ASN A 11 -0.19 50.10 -13.66
CA ASN A 11 -0.06 49.51 -14.99
C ASN A 11 -1.17 48.46 -15.12
N ASP A 12 -2.37 48.92 -15.48
CA ASP A 12 -3.38 48.11 -16.15
C ASP A 12 -2.80 47.68 -17.51
N THR A 13 -1.92 46.67 -17.50
CA THR A 13 -1.70 45.86 -18.69
C THR A 13 -3.00 45.12 -18.94
N LYS A 14 -3.84 45.69 -19.82
CA LYS A 14 -4.88 44.94 -20.52
C LYS A 14 -4.23 43.67 -21.06
N ASN A 15 -4.49 42.56 -20.40
CA ASN A 15 -4.08 41.24 -20.87
C ASN A 15 -5.00 40.89 -22.05
N THR A 16 -4.69 41.44 -23.24
CA THR A 16 -5.34 41.03 -24.47
C THR A 16 -4.86 39.63 -24.81
N ALA A 17 -5.78 38.69 -24.93
CA ALA A 17 -5.49 37.33 -25.37
C ALA A 17 -4.70 37.35 -26.70
N PRO A 18 -3.74 36.42 -26.90
CA PRO A 18 -2.92 36.37 -28.11
C PRO A 18 -3.79 36.18 -29.35
N LEU A 19 -3.39 36.77 -30.49
CA LEU A 19 -4.11 36.66 -31.77
C LEU A 19 -4.09 35.24 -32.34
N VAL A 20 -3.10 34.43 -31.96
CA VAL A 20 -2.95 33.04 -32.38
C VAL A 20 -2.34 32.21 -31.25
N ASN A 21 -2.83 30.99 -31.08
CA ASN A 21 -2.25 29.98 -30.19
C ASN A 21 -1.50 28.93 -31.02
N ILE A 22 -0.22 28.73 -30.73
CA ILE A 22 0.66 27.82 -31.48
C ILE A 22 0.64 26.45 -30.79
N ILE A 23 -0.13 25.51 -31.32
CA ILE A 23 -0.19 24.14 -30.83
C ILE A 23 1.05 23.34 -31.28
N SER A 24 1.52 23.60 -32.49
CA SER A 24 2.69 22.95 -33.08
C SER A 24 3.28 23.80 -34.21
N PRO A 25 4.61 23.80 -34.40
CA PRO A 25 5.63 23.16 -33.58
C PRO A 25 5.86 23.91 -32.25
N VAL A 26 6.54 23.26 -31.31
CA VAL A 26 7.05 23.89 -30.09
C VAL A 26 8.54 23.58 -29.95
N SER A 27 9.25 24.39 -29.16
CA SER A 27 10.68 24.19 -28.92
C SER A 27 10.97 22.83 -28.29
N GLY A 28 12.05 22.20 -28.74
CA GLY A 28 12.46 20.87 -28.30
C GLY A 28 13.22 20.11 -29.38
N THR A 29 13.58 18.87 -29.08
CA THR A 29 14.20 17.95 -30.02
C THR A 29 13.25 16.78 -30.26
N TRP A 30 12.83 16.59 -31.51
CA TRP A 30 11.79 15.64 -31.89
C TRP A 30 12.34 14.53 -32.79
N ALA A 31 11.83 13.32 -32.61
CA ALA A 31 12.21 12.15 -33.43
C ALA A 31 11.50 12.13 -34.79
N ASN A 32 10.46 12.94 -34.97
CA ASN A 32 9.71 13.07 -36.21
C ASN A 32 9.55 14.54 -36.62
N ILE A 33 9.34 14.74 -37.92
CA ILE A 33 8.99 16.05 -38.47
C ILE A 33 7.69 16.57 -37.84
N GLN A 34 7.66 17.87 -37.56
CA GLN A 34 6.56 18.49 -36.82
C GLN A 34 5.53 19.14 -37.76
N PRO A 35 4.24 19.12 -37.41
CA PRO A 35 3.23 19.89 -38.13
C PRO A 35 3.18 21.34 -37.64
N LEU A 36 2.74 22.25 -38.51
CA LEU A 36 2.27 23.59 -38.17
C LEU A 36 0.75 23.51 -37.91
N VAL A 37 0.37 23.61 -36.64
CA VAL A 37 -1.02 23.59 -36.18
C VAL A 37 -1.24 24.80 -35.28
N LEU A 38 -2.17 25.66 -35.69
CA LEU A 38 -2.46 26.93 -35.04
C LEU A 38 -3.96 27.02 -34.75
N GLU A 39 -4.31 27.61 -33.62
CA GLU A 39 -5.67 28.03 -33.30
C GLU A 39 -5.75 29.56 -33.41
N ARG A 40 -6.75 30.06 -34.13
CA ARG A 40 -6.96 31.49 -34.38
C ARG A 40 -8.44 31.80 -34.45
N ASP A 41 -8.79 33.05 -34.17
CA ASP A 41 -10.12 33.58 -34.42
C ASP A 41 -10.37 33.68 -35.94
N ASP A 42 -11.64 33.56 -36.36
CA ASP A 42 -12.05 33.59 -37.77
C ASP A 42 -11.66 34.90 -38.49
N ASN A 43 -11.45 35.99 -37.74
CA ASN A 43 -11.07 37.31 -38.26
C ASN A 43 -9.57 37.63 -38.17
N THR A 44 -8.73 36.66 -37.82
CA THR A 44 -7.27 36.83 -37.75
C THR A 44 -6.60 36.18 -38.98
N ASP A 45 -5.91 36.95 -39.80
CA ASP A 45 -5.07 36.42 -40.88
C ASP A 45 -3.71 36.00 -40.32
N VAL A 46 -3.22 34.82 -40.71
CA VAL A 46 -1.94 34.29 -40.21
C VAL A 46 -1.03 33.92 -41.38
N TYR A 47 0.23 34.35 -41.30
CA TYR A 47 1.28 34.10 -42.27
C TYR A 47 2.46 33.38 -41.61
N TYR A 48 3.15 32.50 -42.33
CA TYR A 48 4.31 31.79 -41.79
C TYR A 48 5.47 31.64 -42.79
N SER A 49 6.69 31.47 -42.28
CA SER A 49 7.90 31.15 -43.05
C SER A 49 8.75 30.09 -42.33
N PHE A 50 9.49 29.27 -43.07
CA PHE A 50 10.34 28.20 -42.52
C PHE A 50 11.84 28.46 -42.67
N ASN A 51 12.21 29.56 -43.32
CA ASN A 51 13.59 29.93 -43.64
C ASN A 51 14.10 31.15 -42.84
N GLY A 52 13.30 31.64 -41.89
CA GLY A 52 13.63 32.83 -41.08
C GLY A 52 13.25 34.17 -41.72
N ASP A 53 12.73 34.18 -42.94
CA ASP A 53 12.28 35.41 -43.59
C ASP A 53 11.05 36.02 -42.89
N ASP A 54 10.81 37.30 -43.13
CA ASP A 54 9.60 37.99 -42.69
C ASP A 54 8.35 37.40 -43.39
N PRO A 55 7.42 36.77 -42.64
CA PRO A 55 6.25 36.10 -43.23
C PRO A 55 5.36 37.00 -44.09
N LEU A 56 5.34 38.31 -43.83
CA LEU A 56 4.53 39.26 -44.60
C LEU A 56 5.15 39.64 -45.95
N LYS A 57 6.46 39.38 -46.14
CA LYS A 57 7.18 39.70 -47.38
C LYS A 57 7.33 38.50 -48.30
N SER A 58 7.62 37.33 -47.73
CA SER A 58 7.92 36.10 -48.48
C SER A 58 7.41 34.83 -47.80
N GLY A 59 6.40 34.93 -46.93
CA GLY A 59 5.75 33.79 -46.28
C GLY A 59 4.54 33.23 -47.03
N PHE A 60 3.91 32.24 -46.42
CA PHE A 60 2.69 31.58 -46.88
C PHE A 60 1.51 31.97 -45.99
N VAL A 61 0.30 32.02 -46.56
CA VAL A 61 -0.94 32.19 -45.79
C VAL A 61 -1.29 30.87 -45.10
N TYR A 62 -1.75 30.94 -43.85
CA TYR A 62 -2.22 29.80 -43.08
C TYR A 62 -3.74 29.58 -43.28
N ASP A 63 -4.07 28.64 -44.16
CA ASP A 63 -5.45 28.22 -44.47
C ASP A 63 -5.85 26.88 -43.81
N GLY A 64 -4.92 26.23 -43.10
CA GLY A 64 -5.16 24.99 -42.37
C GLY A 64 -3.86 24.34 -41.88
N SER A 65 -3.96 23.18 -41.25
CA SER A 65 -2.80 22.44 -40.73
C SER A 65 -1.80 22.09 -41.83
N VAL A 66 -0.50 22.36 -41.65
CA VAL A 66 0.55 22.13 -42.66
C VAL A 66 1.62 21.18 -42.11
N ARG A 67 2.16 20.28 -42.93
CA ARG A 67 3.30 19.44 -42.54
C ARG A 67 4.62 20.14 -42.87
N ILE A 68 5.50 20.33 -41.89
CA ILE A 68 6.81 20.95 -42.10
C ILE A 68 7.81 19.84 -42.45
N ASN A 69 8.06 19.64 -43.75
CA ASN A 69 8.96 18.60 -44.26
C ASN A 69 10.44 19.01 -44.15
N LEU A 70 10.88 19.42 -42.96
CA LEU A 70 12.26 19.79 -42.67
C LEU A 70 12.79 18.97 -41.49
N ASP A 71 14.06 18.56 -41.57
CA ASP A 71 14.80 17.94 -40.47
C ASP A 71 16.03 18.78 -40.06
N GLY A 72 16.72 18.39 -38.99
CA GLY A 72 17.78 19.20 -38.38
C GLY A 72 17.21 20.39 -37.61
N ASP A 73 17.96 21.50 -37.55
CA ASP A 73 17.51 22.73 -36.88
C ASP A 73 16.52 23.50 -37.76
N VAL A 74 15.32 23.73 -37.23
CA VAL A 74 14.22 24.38 -37.95
C VAL A 74 13.78 25.64 -37.21
N MET A 75 13.60 26.72 -37.96
CA MET A 75 13.06 27.98 -37.47
C MET A 75 11.76 28.31 -38.22
N VAL A 76 10.69 28.49 -37.47
CA VAL A 76 9.39 28.90 -38.00
C VAL A 76 9.07 30.29 -37.50
N ARG A 77 8.80 31.23 -38.41
CA ARG A 77 8.29 32.56 -38.06
C ARG A 77 6.82 32.63 -38.42
N ILE A 78 6.00 33.16 -37.52
CA ILE A 78 4.55 33.26 -37.69
C ILE A 78 4.17 34.71 -37.42
N THR A 79 3.35 35.31 -38.27
CA THR A 79 2.79 36.64 -38.07
C THR A 79 1.28 36.58 -38.16
N ALA A 80 0.59 36.97 -37.10
CA ALA A 80 -0.86 37.09 -37.02
C ALA A 80 -1.26 38.56 -37.15
N VAL A 81 -2.31 38.84 -37.93
CA VAL A 81 -2.82 40.17 -38.23
C VAL A 81 -4.32 40.18 -38.03
N ARG A 82 -4.83 41.10 -37.22
CA ARG A 82 -6.26 41.37 -37.04
C ARG A 82 -6.47 42.87 -36.94
N ASP A 83 -7.20 43.43 -37.89
CA ASP A 83 -7.35 44.89 -38.04
C ASP A 83 -5.96 45.58 -38.05
N ASP A 84 -5.72 46.54 -37.14
CA ASP A 84 -4.43 47.23 -36.98
C ASP A 84 -3.47 46.49 -36.01
N ALA A 85 -3.89 45.38 -35.40
CA ALA A 85 -3.07 44.62 -34.47
C ALA A 85 -2.24 43.56 -35.20
N MET A 86 -0.96 43.47 -34.84
CA MET A 86 -0.02 42.51 -35.40
C MET A 86 0.82 41.87 -34.29
N GLU A 87 0.95 40.55 -34.34
CA GLU A 87 1.82 39.78 -33.46
C GLU A 87 2.73 38.87 -34.27
N SER A 88 4.01 38.82 -33.89
CA SER A 88 5.01 37.96 -34.53
C SER A 88 5.64 37.01 -33.53
N TYR A 89 5.75 35.75 -33.95
CA TYR A 89 6.28 34.65 -33.18
C TYR A 89 7.45 34.01 -33.90
N THR A 90 8.40 33.46 -33.15
CA THR A 90 9.49 32.66 -33.70
C THR A 90 9.62 31.40 -32.86
N VAL A 91 9.49 30.25 -33.50
CA VAL A 91 9.63 28.93 -32.87
C VAL A 91 10.84 28.24 -33.47
N THR A 92 11.78 27.87 -32.62
CA THR A 92 12.97 27.09 -33.00
C THR A 92 12.93 25.71 -32.34
N TYR A 93 13.18 24.67 -33.12
CA TYR A 93 13.22 23.28 -32.68
C TYR A 93 14.18 22.47 -33.55
N SER A 94 14.54 21.26 -33.12
CA SER A 94 15.40 20.35 -33.90
C SER A 94 14.71 19.02 -34.16
N VAL A 95 14.94 18.41 -35.32
CA VAL A 95 14.41 17.08 -35.67
C VAL A 95 15.56 16.10 -35.90
N ASN A 96 15.66 15.12 -35.01
CA ASN A 96 16.56 13.97 -35.14
C ASN A 96 15.78 12.79 -35.70
N LYS A 97 15.48 12.85 -37.00
CA LYS A 97 14.53 11.96 -37.68
C LYS A 97 14.85 10.48 -37.44
N GLN A 98 13.89 9.74 -36.89
CA GLN A 98 13.91 8.29 -36.70
C GLN A 98 12.96 7.60 -37.70
N GLU A 99 12.97 6.27 -37.73
CA GLU A 99 11.94 5.50 -38.44
C GLU A 99 10.55 5.75 -37.81
N ASP A 100 9.54 5.92 -38.66
CA ASP A 100 8.17 6.18 -38.23
C ASP A 100 7.61 5.00 -37.41
N LEU A 101 6.78 5.31 -36.42
CA LEU A 101 6.16 4.31 -35.56
C LEU A 101 5.05 3.58 -36.30
N SER A 102 5.20 2.27 -36.51
CA SER A 102 4.30 1.44 -37.33
C SER A 102 2.84 1.37 -36.86
N PHE A 103 2.58 1.70 -35.59
CA PHE A 103 1.24 1.72 -35.00
C PHE A 103 0.57 3.11 -35.07
N VAL A 104 1.30 4.14 -35.50
CA VAL A 104 0.76 5.46 -35.77
C VAL A 104 0.25 5.47 -37.20
N PRO A 105 -1.02 5.84 -37.46
CA PRO A 105 -1.56 5.88 -38.81
C PRO A 105 -0.75 6.83 -39.72
N GLU A 106 -0.43 6.39 -40.94
CA GLU A 106 0.10 7.28 -41.99
C GLU A 106 -1.03 8.19 -42.49
N GLU A 107 -1.25 9.33 -41.83
CA GLU A 107 -2.15 10.33 -42.37
C GLU A 107 -1.42 11.18 -43.43
N ASN A 108 -1.77 10.95 -44.70
CA ASN A 108 -1.13 11.55 -45.87
C ASN A 108 -1.70 12.92 -46.28
N ILE A 109 -2.73 13.45 -45.61
CA ILE A 109 -3.40 14.70 -46.02
C ILE A 109 -3.50 15.74 -44.89
N HIS A 110 -3.68 15.33 -43.63
CA HIS A 110 -3.84 16.26 -42.50
C HIS A 110 -2.63 16.19 -41.57
N ALA A 111 -2.24 17.33 -40.97
CA ALA A 111 -1.06 17.43 -40.12
C ALA A 111 -1.32 16.98 -38.67
N TYR A 112 -2.40 16.23 -38.46
CA TYR A 112 -2.87 15.69 -37.18
C TYR A 112 -3.37 14.26 -37.37
N ILE A 113 -3.68 13.56 -36.28
CA ILE A 113 -4.26 12.23 -36.28
C ILE A 113 -5.69 12.31 -35.75
N GLU A 114 -6.68 11.79 -36.47
CA GLU A 114 -8.07 11.79 -36.02
C GLU A 114 -8.32 10.74 -34.94
N VAL A 115 -8.91 11.16 -33.82
CA VAL A 115 -9.31 10.28 -32.70
C VAL A 115 -10.75 10.56 -32.29
N ASN A 116 -11.61 9.56 -32.44
CA ASN A 116 -13.04 9.63 -32.13
C ASN A 116 -13.55 8.25 -31.62
N SER A 117 -14.87 7.99 -31.67
CA SER A 117 -15.43 6.71 -31.24
C SER A 117 -15.24 5.56 -32.23
N GLU A 118 -14.73 5.84 -33.42
CA GLU A 118 -14.47 4.86 -34.48
C GLU A 118 -12.96 4.69 -34.72
N LYS A 119 -12.21 5.79 -34.78
CA LYS A 119 -10.77 5.85 -34.98
C LYS A 119 -10.02 6.13 -33.67
N GLY A 120 -8.90 5.47 -33.46
CA GLY A 120 -8.05 5.67 -32.29
C GLY A 120 -6.61 5.23 -32.56
N ILE A 121 -5.72 5.45 -31.59
CA ILE A 121 -4.31 5.10 -31.67
C ILE A 121 -4.00 4.02 -30.64
N ASN A 122 -3.52 2.87 -31.10
CA ASN A 122 -3.13 1.76 -30.22
C ASN A 122 -1.63 1.82 -29.91
N ILE A 123 -1.28 2.49 -28.82
CA ILE A 123 0.11 2.60 -28.36
C ILE A 123 0.48 1.30 -27.63
N PRO A 124 1.53 0.55 -28.04
CA PRO A 124 1.92 -0.67 -27.34
C PRO A 124 2.40 -0.37 -25.92
N SER A 125 2.12 -1.29 -24.98
CA SER A 125 2.46 -1.12 -23.56
C SER A 125 3.96 -1.00 -23.26
N SER A 126 4.83 -1.33 -24.22
CA SER A 126 6.28 -1.13 -24.14
C SER A 126 6.72 0.33 -24.32
N TYR A 127 5.80 1.22 -24.69
CA TYR A 127 6.03 2.65 -24.86
C TYR A 127 5.35 3.43 -23.73
N GLU A 128 5.86 4.63 -23.48
CA GLU A 128 5.21 5.62 -22.63
C GLU A 128 4.69 6.77 -23.49
N TYR A 129 3.65 7.46 -23.02
CA TYR A 129 3.13 8.66 -23.67
C TYR A 129 2.64 9.69 -22.67
N SER A 130 2.51 10.93 -23.12
CA SER A 130 1.84 12.01 -22.40
C SER A 130 0.98 12.84 -23.35
N LEU A 131 -0.07 13.47 -22.81
CA LEU A 131 -1.03 14.26 -23.58
C LEU A 131 -1.04 15.72 -23.12
N GLY A 132 -1.41 16.61 -24.05
CA GLY A 132 -1.58 18.02 -23.77
C GLY A 132 -0.29 18.68 -23.31
N VAL A 133 -0.40 19.42 -22.20
CA VAL A 133 0.72 20.05 -21.50
C VAL A 133 1.28 19.18 -20.36
N SER A 134 0.69 18.00 -20.12
CA SER A 134 1.12 17.11 -19.05
C SER A 134 2.47 16.47 -19.37
N ASP A 135 3.30 16.32 -18.35
CA ASP A 135 4.53 15.53 -18.36
C ASP A 135 4.37 14.21 -17.61
N ILE A 136 3.13 13.80 -17.31
CA ILE A 136 2.84 12.51 -16.69
C ILE A 136 2.98 11.42 -17.74
N HIS A 137 3.89 10.48 -17.49
CA HIS A 137 4.18 9.35 -18.36
C HIS A 137 3.18 8.22 -18.10
N ASN A 138 2.38 7.91 -19.11
CA ASN A 138 1.40 6.85 -19.08
C ASN A 138 1.90 5.66 -19.90
N SER A 139 1.69 4.43 -19.40
CA SER A 139 1.96 3.22 -20.18
C SER A 139 1.03 3.12 -21.39
N GLY A 140 1.59 2.71 -22.53
CA GLY A 140 0.89 2.62 -23.80
C GLY A 140 -0.43 1.84 -23.74
N ARG A 141 -1.45 2.39 -24.39
CA ARG A 141 -2.81 1.85 -24.48
C ARG A 141 -3.51 2.34 -25.75
N ASN A 142 -4.72 1.83 -25.97
CA ASN A 142 -5.61 2.34 -27.01
C ASN A 142 -6.24 3.68 -26.58
N LEU A 143 -5.85 4.77 -27.25
CA LEU A 143 -6.45 6.09 -27.10
C LEU A 143 -7.62 6.22 -28.06
N LYS A 144 -8.84 6.12 -27.52
CA LYS A 144 -10.09 6.15 -28.27
C LYS A 144 -11.25 6.55 -27.37
N PHE A 145 -12.24 7.26 -27.92
CA PHE A 145 -13.47 7.57 -27.19
C PHE A 145 -14.44 6.39 -27.20
N THR A 146 -15.22 6.22 -26.15
CA THR A 146 -16.26 5.18 -26.08
C THR A 146 -17.58 5.62 -26.72
N LYS A 147 -17.78 6.93 -26.90
CA LYS A 147 -18.93 7.56 -27.53
C LYS A 147 -18.51 8.75 -28.41
N PRO A 148 -19.32 9.12 -29.42
CA PRO A 148 -19.10 10.35 -30.19
C PRO A 148 -19.07 11.56 -29.26
N VAL A 149 -17.98 12.32 -29.30
CA VAL A 149 -17.81 13.58 -28.56
C VAL A 149 -18.09 14.76 -29.47
N VAL A 150 -18.84 15.74 -28.99
CA VAL A 150 -19.30 16.86 -29.83
C VAL A 150 -18.24 17.95 -29.98
N ILE A 151 -17.39 18.08 -28.95
CA ILE A 151 -16.37 19.13 -28.85
C ILE A 151 -15.12 18.70 -29.60
N GLU A 152 -14.68 19.55 -30.53
CA GLU A 152 -13.42 19.39 -31.25
C GLU A 152 -12.28 20.01 -30.43
N ARG A 153 -11.17 19.29 -30.30
CA ARG A 153 -9.94 19.76 -29.64
C ARG A 153 -8.72 19.24 -30.37
N LEU A 154 -7.64 20.03 -30.31
CA LEU A 154 -6.30 19.65 -30.74
C LEU A 154 -5.45 19.32 -29.53
N ILE A 155 -5.06 18.05 -29.37
CA ILE A 155 -4.35 17.55 -28.19
C ILE A 155 -2.96 17.08 -28.62
N PRO A 156 -1.87 17.74 -28.18
CA PRO A 156 -0.52 17.22 -28.36
C PRO A 156 -0.36 15.84 -27.74
N LEU A 157 0.28 14.92 -28.48
CA LEU A 157 0.67 13.60 -28.01
C LEU A 157 2.19 13.48 -28.12
N LYS A 158 2.85 13.19 -27.00
CA LYS A 158 4.27 12.82 -26.94
C LYS A 158 4.36 11.31 -26.73
N ILE A 159 5.16 10.61 -27.54
CA ILE A 159 5.49 9.19 -27.38
C ILE A 159 6.99 9.07 -27.11
N TYR A 160 7.33 8.43 -26.00
CA TYR A 160 8.71 8.30 -25.54
C TYR A 160 9.28 6.96 -25.99
N THR A 161 10.46 7.01 -26.60
CA THR A 161 11.19 5.84 -27.09
C THR A 161 12.65 5.90 -26.64
N LYS A 162 13.38 4.79 -26.77
CA LYS A 162 14.83 4.77 -26.53
C LYS A 162 15.62 5.68 -27.49
N ASN A 163 15.04 6.01 -28.65
CA ASN A 163 15.71 6.73 -29.74
C ASN A 163 15.27 8.20 -29.83
N GLY A 164 14.44 8.68 -28.91
CA GLY A 164 13.93 10.05 -28.88
C GLY A 164 12.43 10.15 -28.63
N ILE A 165 11.93 11.38 -28.65
CA ILE A 165 10.52 11.71 -28.37
C ILE A 165 9.82 12.00 -29.69
N PHE A 166 8.81 11.21 -30.02
CA PHE A 166 7.92 11.51 -31.13
C PHE A 166 6.81 12.42 -30.65
N ARG A 167 6.44 13.41 -31.46
CA ARG A 167 5.36 14.35 -31.13
C ARG A 167 4.37 14.45 -32.29
N TYR A 168 3.10 14.21 -31.99
CA TYR A 168 1.97 14.25 -32.90
C TYR A 168 0.89 15.17 -32.35
N ILE A 169 -0.05 15.61 -33.19
CA ILE A 169 -1.24 16.34 -32.76
C ILE A 169 -2.46 15.46 -33.02
N LEU A 170 -3.28 15.27 -31.99
CA LEU A 170 -4.55 14.54 -32.09
C LEU A 170 -5.67 15.53 -32.35
N LYS A 171 -6.52 15.25 -33.34
CA LYS A 171 -7.76 15.97 -33.55
C LYS A 171 -8.92 15.12 -33.04
N THR A 172 -9.63 15.64 -32.04
CA THR A 172 -10.80 15.00 -31.43
C THR A 172 -12.09 15.66 -31.91
N GLY A 173 -13.25 15.08 -31.58
CA GLY A 173 -14.55 15.57 -32.03
C GLY A 173 -15.17 14.71 -33.13
N ASP A 174 -16.50 14.66 -33.17
CA ASP A 174 -17.27 14.00 -34.22
C ASP A 174 -18.35 14.95 -34.73
N ILE A 175 -18.18 15.45 -35.96
CA ILE A 175 -19.14 16.33 -36.60
C ILE A 175 -20.49 15.64 -36.83
N ASN A 176 -20.52 14.31 -36.91
CA ASN A 176 -21.76 13.55 -37.08
C ASN A 176 -22.58 13.47 -35.79
N ALA A 177 -21.97 13.75 -34.63
CA ALA A 177 -22.69 13.90 -33.36
C ALA A 177 -23.50 15.21 -33.29
N ARG A 178 -23.23 16.16 -34.20
CA ARG A 178 -23.94 17.44 -34.28
C ARG A 178 -25.28 17.27 -34.99
N SER A 179 -26.28 18.01 -34.53
CA SER A 179 -27.63 18.06 -35.11
C SER A 179 -27.79 19.30 -35.97
N LYS A 180 -28.63 19.22 -37.01
CA LYS A 180 -29.09 20.40 -37.74
C LYS A 180 -30.27 21.01 -36.98
N LEU A 181 -30.24 22.32 -36.78
CA LEU A 181 -31.40 23.04 -36.25
C LEU A 181 -32.45 23.20 -37.37
N GLU A 182 -33.72 22.93 -37.06
CA GLU A 182 -34.83 23.24 -37.97
C GLU A 182 -34.93 24.75 -38.22
N LYS A 183 -35.52 25.15 -39.35
CA LYS A 183 -35.80 26.57 -39.60
C LYS A 183 -36.80 27.07 -38.57
N ALA A 184 -36.38 28.01 -37.74
CA ALA A 184 -37.21 28.61 -36.71
C ALA A 184 -38.44 29.30 -37.29
N GLN A 185 -39.54 29.30 -36.54
CA GLN A 185 -40.66 30.21 -36.80
C GLN A 185 -40.17 31.65 -36.57
N ASN A 186 -40.13 32.45 -37.64
CA ASN A 186 -39.43 33.74 -37.63
C ASN A 186 -40.13 34.86 -36.86
N ASP A 187 -41.35 34.63 -36.37
CA ASP A 187 -42.20 35.68 -35.80
C ASP A 187 -41.96 35.95 -34.30
N VAL A 188 -41.25 35.05 -33.60
CA VAL A 188 -41.10 35.10 -32.14
C VAL A 188 -39.69 34.77 -31.66
N THR A 189 -39.34 35.22 -30.44
CA THR A 189 -38.13 34.88 -29.70
C THR A 189 -38.41 34.81 -28.20
N PHE A 190 -37.71 33.92 -27.48
CA PHE A 190 -37.70 33.96 -26.03
C PHE A 190 -36.42 34.63 -25.53
N THR A 191 -36.56 35.57 -24.60
CA THR A 191 -35.40 36.18 -23.91
C THR A 191 -34.99 35.36 -22.68
N ASP A 192 -35.97 34.71 -22.03
CA ASP A 192 -35.81 33.68 -21.02
C ASP A 192 -36.94 32.65 -21.13
N TRP A 193 -36.98 31.67 -20.23
CA TRP A 193 -37.99 30.61 -20.24
C TRP A 193 -39.44 31.11 -20.29
N ASN A 194 -39.75 32.22 -19.62
CA ASN A 194 -41.11 32.69 -19.40
C ASN A 194 -41.49 33.89 -20.27
N TYR A 195 -40.52 34.56 -20.91
CA TYR A 195 -40.73 35.82 -21.59
C TYR A 195 -40.61 35.69 -23.11
N LEU A 196 -41.76 35.72 -23.78
CA LEU A 196 -41.91 35.65 -25.23
C LEU A 196 -42.04 37.05 -25.83
N GLU A 197 -41.23 37.32 -26.85
CA GLU A 197 -41.22 38.54 -27.65
C GLU A 197 -41.63 38.24 -29.09
N PHE A 198 -42.44 39.12 -29.68
CA PHE A 198 -42.85 39.05 -31.08
C PHE A 198 -42.02 40.04 -31.90
N LYS A 199 -41.27 39.54 -32.90
CA LYS A 199 -40.18 40.28 -33.56
C LYS A 199 -40.58 41.61 -34.23
N ASN A 200 -41.87 41.81 -34.50
CA ASN A 200 -42.35 43.04 -35.13
C ASN A 200 -42.47 44.21 -34.15
N GLY A 201 -42.33 43.98 -32.83
CA GLY A 201 -42.39 45.02 -31.79
C GLY A 201 -43.73 45.77 -31.69
N LYS A 202 -44.73 45.34 -32.49
CA LYS A 202 -46.05 45.94 -32.57
C LYS A 202 -46.96 45.38 -31.47
N PRO A 203 -47.99 46.14 -31.07
CA PRO A 203 -49.07 45.59 -30.26
C PRO A 203 -49.68 44.36 -30.93
N ILE A 204 -49.97 43.33 -30.13
CA ILE A 204 -50.62 42.11 -30.59
C ILE A 204 -51.88 41.83 -29.78
N ILE A 205 -52.80 41.07 -30.36
CA ILE A 205 -53.90 40.43 -29.65
C ILE A 205 -53.62 38.94 -29.62
N TYR A 206 -53.62 38.34 -28.44
CA TYR A 206 -53.22 36.95 -28.24
C TYR A 206 -54.16 36.19 -27.30
N SER A 207 -54.11 34.87 -27.38
CA SER A 207 -54.77 33.93 -26.48
C SER A 207 -53.79 32.81 -26.13
N VAL A 208 -53.78 32.41 -24.87
CA VAL A 208 -53.09 31.20 -24.40
C VAL A 208 -54.14 30.14 -24.12
N ASP A 209 -53.93 28.92 -24.60
CA ASP A 209 -54.77 27.73 -24.40
C ASP A 209 -56.26 27.95 -24.70
N ASN A 210 -56.53 28.64 -25.81
CA ASN A 210 -57.89 29.02 -26.24
C ASN A 210 -58.69 29.90 -25.26
N GLY A 211 -58.03 30.48 -24.25
CA GLY A 211 -58.61 31.41 -23.30
C GLY A 211 -59.13 32.72 -23.88
N THR A 212 -59.34 33.70 -22.99
CA THR A 212 -59.81 35.03 -23.36
C THR A 212 -58.73 35.78 -24.14
N LEU A 213 -59.12 36.49 -25.20
CA LEU A 213 -58.19 37.32 -25.96
C LEU A 213 -57.70 38.50 -25.11
N MET A 214 -56.39 38.71 -25.10
CA MET A 214 -55.70 39.77 -24.38
C MET A 214 -54.89 40.62 -25.36
N GLU A 215 -54.70 41.90 -25.05
CA GLU A 215 -53.82 42.79 -25.80
C GLU A 215 -52.46 42.89 -25.09
N SER A 216 -51.37 42.67 -25.84
CA SER A 216 -50.03 43.08 -25.41
C SER A 216 -49.61 44.31 -26.20
N LYS A 217 -49.54 45.47 -25.51
CA LYS A 217 -49.12 46.74 -26.11
C LYS A 217 -47.64 46.80 -26.47
N SER A 218 -46.82 46.06 -25.73
CA SER A 218 -45.37 46.01 -25.93
C SER A 218 -44.95 44.94 -26.94
N GLY A 219 -45.85 44.05 -27.38
CA GLY A 219 -45.47 42.88 -28.18
C GLY A 219 -44.71 41.83 -27.37
N HIS A 220 -44.90 41.82 -26.05
CA HIS A 220 -44.27 40.87 -25.14
C HIS A 220 -45.30 40.21 -24.23
N ILE A 221 -45.13 38.92 -23.92
CA ILE A 221 -46.02 38.20 -23.00
C ILE A 221 -45.22 37.32 -22.05
N THR A 222 -45.77 37.13 -20.85
CA THR A 222 -45.24 36.21 -19.85
C THR A 222 -46.11 34.95 -19.79
N ILE A 223 -45.46 33.79 -19.75
CA ILE A 223 -46.12 32.48 -19.77
C ILE A 223 -45.54 31.64 -18.64
N ASP A 224 -46.41 30.94 -17.90
CA ASP A 224 -45.96 29.87 -17.00
C ASP A 224 -45.38 28.73 -17.85
N ARG A 225 -44.32 28.07 -17.39
CA ARG A 225 -43.69 26.96 -18.13
C ARG A 225 -43.78 25.64 -17.37
N SER A 226 -44.68 25.54 -16.39
CA SER A 226 -44.95 24.31 -15.67
C SER A 226 -45.71 23.27 -16.52
N VAL A 227 -46.39 23.69 -17.58
CA VAL A 227 -47.17 22.86 -18.51
C VAL A 227 -46.96 23.31 -19.95
N ASP A 228 -47.45 22.51 -20.91
CA ASP A 228 -47.46 22.86 -22.32
C ASP A 228 -48.54 23.92 -22.60
N HIS A 229 -48.25 24.82 -23.53
CA HIS A 229 -49.14 25.90 -23.93
C HIS A 229 -49.32 25.98 -25.45
N THR A 230 -50.49 26.43 -25.89
CA THR A 230 -50.74 26.84 -27.28
C THR A 230 -51.07 28.32 -27.32
N ILE A 231 -50.31 29.08 -28.11
CA ILE A 231 -50.47 30.51 -28.25
C ILE A 231 -51.01 30.79 -29.65
N ILE A 232 -52.10 31.55 -29.71
CA ILE A 232 -52.64 32.08 -30.96
C ILE A 232 -52.54 33.59 -30.90
N TRP A 233 -52.01 34.24 -31.93
CA TRP A 233 -51.91 35.69 -31.99
C TRP A 233 -52.26 36.29 -33.34
N TYR A 234 -52.56 37.58 -33.30
CA TYR A 234 -52.90 38.46 -34.41
C TYR A 234 -52.12 39.76 -34.27
N GLU A 235 -51.62 40.32 -35.37
CA GLU A 235 -51.14 41.70 -35.38
C GLU A 235 -52.34 42.62 -35.14
N LYS A 236 -52.20 43.61 -34.24
CA LYS A 236 -53.32 44.46 -33.84
C LYS A 236 -53.93 45.22 -35.01
N ASP A 237 -53.10 45.64 -35.96
CA ASP A 237 -53.52 46.41 -37.14
C ASP A 237 -54.37 45.57 -38.13
N ASP A 238 -54.23 44.24 -38.11
CA ASP A 238 -54.89 43.30 -39.03
C ASP A 238 -56.01 42.49 -38.35
N TYR A 239 -56.37 42.83 -37.11
CA TYR A 239 -57.32 42.05 -36.33
C TYR A 239 -58.79 42.34 -36.71
N ASP A 240 -59.47 41.35 -37.32
CA ASP A 240 -60.93 41.30 -37.48
C ASP A 240 -61.56 40.63 -36.24
N PRO A 241 -62.58 41.23 -35.58
CA PRO A 241 -63.31 40.59 -34.47
C PRO A 241 -63.88 39.20 -34.80
N LYS A 242 -64.09 38.87 -36.08
CA LYS A 242 -64.49 37.52 -36.54
C LYS A 242 -63.31 36.57 -36.85
N ALA A 243 -62.06 37.01 -36.66
CA ALA A 243 -60.86 36.23 -37.01
C ALA A 243 -60.64 34.99 -36.14
N LYS A 244 -61.13 34.97 -34.89
CA LYS A 244 -61.11 33.77 -34.03
C LYS A 244 -62.06 32.69 -34.56
N GLU A 245 -63.23 33.08 -35.10
CA GLU A 245 -64.20 32.15 -35.71
C GLU A 245 -63.73 31.58 -37.06
N LYS A 246 -62.88 32.33 -37.79
CA LYS A 246 -62.30 31.92 -39.08
C LYS A 246 -60.94 31.21 -38.95
N ASN A 247 -60.42 31.06 -37.73
CA ASN A 247 -59.14 30.41 -37.42
C ASN A 247 -57.94 30.97 -38.20
N LEU A 248 -57.88 32.30 -38.37
CA LEU A 248 -56.86 33.00 -39.18
C LEU A 248 -55.62 33.43 -38.39
N GLY A 249 -55.52 33.08 -37.10
CA GLY A 249 -54.42 33.49 -36.24
C GLY A 249 -53.15 32.67 -36.47
N LYS A 250 -51.99 33.29 -36.27
CA LYS A 250 -50.72 32.53 -36.21
C LYS A 250 -50.72 31.72 -34.91
N THR A 251 -50.28 30.47 -34.98
CA THR A 251 -50.26 29.56 -33.83
C THR A 251 -48.82 29.14 -33.53
N LEU A 252 -48.49 29.01 -32.24
CA LEU A 252 -47.23 28.52 -31.73
C LEU A 252 -47.52 27.56 -30.58
N PHE A 253 -46.97 26.35 -30.66
CA PHE A 253 -46.92 25.44 -29.53
C PHE A 253 -45.68 25.75 -28.69
N VAL A 254 -45.85 25.87 -27.38
CA VAL A 254 -44.80 26.18 -26.42
C VAL A 254 -44.76 25.05 -25.38
N PRO A 255 -43.82 24.12 -25.46
CA PRO A 255 -43.74 23.02 -24.50
C PRO A 255 -43.36 23.52 -23.09
N ALA A 256 -43.70 22.73 -22.08
CA ALA A 256 -43.25 22.94 -20.70
C ALA A 256 -41.72 23.05 -20.63
N LYS A 257 -41.22 23.81 -19.66
CA LYS A 257 -39.79 23.94 -19.40
C LYS A 257 -39.19 22.56 -19.12
N THR A 258 -38.15 22.21 -19.86
CA THR A 258 -37.39 20.98 -19.65
C THR A 258 -36.24 21.20 -18.67
N GLU A 259 -35.70 20.11 -18.14
CA GLU A 259 -34.52 20.09 -17.29
C GLU A 259 -33.34 19.49 -18.06
N LEU A 260 -32.12 19.94 -17.75
CA LEU A 260 -30.91 19.25 -18.19
C LEU A 260 -30.66 18.05 -17.27
N VAL A 261 -30.41 16.87 -17.84
CA VAL A 261 -30.05 15.66 -17.09
C VAL A 261 -28.66 15.17 -17.50
N GLY A 262 -28.01 14.43 -16.61
CA GLY A 262 -26.68 13.84 -16.84
C GLY A 262 -25.50 14.71 -16.41
N TYR A 263 -25.76 15.81 -15.70
CA TYR A 263 -24.73 16.60 -15.02
C TYR A 263 -24.06 15.77 -13.90
N PRO A 264 -22.72 15.83 -13.73
CA PRO A 264 -22.02 15.08 -12.71
C PRO A 264 -22.45 15.52 -11.30
N LYS A 265 -22.34 14.60 -10.32
CA LYS A 265 -22.65 14.92 -8.92
C LYS A 265 -21.65 15.91 -8.34
N ASP A 266 -20.39 15.73 -8.71
CA ASP A 266 -19.26 16.54 -8.29
C ASP A 266 -18.77 17.41 -9.46
N LEU A 267 -17.98 18.44 -9.15
CA LEU A 267 -17.43 19.36 -10.16
C LEU A 267 -16.34 18.72 -11.02
N ALA A 268 -15.87 17.51 -10.68
CA ALA A 268 -14.91 16.73 -11.45
C ALA A 268 -15.41 15.30 -11.64
N SER A 269 -15.04 14.68 -12.76
CA SER A 269 -15.42 13.31 -13.10
C SER A 269 -14.31 12.61 -13.88
N SER A 270 -13.94 11.40 -13.47
CA SER A 270 -13.07 10.50 -14.24
C SER A 270 -13.76 9.84 -15.43
N ASP A 271 -15.09 9.86 -15.44
CA ASP A 271 -15.92 9.33 -16.51
C ASP A 271 -16.44 10.44 -17.45
N LEU A 272 -16.84 10.03 -18.65
CA LEU A 272 -17.51 10.91 -19.61
C LEU A 272 -18.80 11.50 -19.01
N VAL A 273 -19.09 12.75 -19.37
CA VAL A 273 -20.33 13.43 -18.98
C VAL A 273 -21.26 13.50 -20.19
N ASN A 274 -22.53 13.16 -19.98
CA ASN A 274 -23.48 13.03 -21.07
C ASN A 274 -24.76 13.83 -20.78
N LEU A 275 -24.83 15.03 -21.34
CA LEU A 275 -25.89 15.99 -21.08
C LEU A 275 -27.00 15.87 -22.13
N LYS A 276 -28.25 15.80 -21.67
CA LYS A 276 -29.41 15.80 -22.56
C LYS A 276 -30.62 16.47 -21.91
N PRO A 277 -31.57 16.99 -22.70
CA PRO A 277 -32.82 17.47 -22.14
C PRO A 277 -33.66 16.28 -21.66
N LYS A 278 -34.39 16.46 -20.55
CA LYS A 278 -35.35 15.47 -20.04
C LYS A 278 -36.46 15.18 -21.04
N ASN A 279 -36.96 16.22 -21.71
CA ASN A 279 -37.81 16.09 -22.89
C ASN A 279 -36.93 16.03 -24.16
N ALA A 280 -36.94 14.88 -24.84
CA ALA A 280 -36.11 14.58 -26.00
C ALA A 280 -36.49 15.34 -27.29
N GLU A 281 -37.60 16.08 -27.30
CA GLU A 281 -37.96 16.96 -28.42
C GLU A 281 -37.11 18.24 -28.47
N TYR A 282 -36.46 18.59 -27.35
CA TYR A 282 -35.55 19.72 -27.31
C TYR A 282 -34.19 19.37 -27.92
N ILE A 283 -33.55 20.38 -28.50
CA ILE A 283 -32.18 20.35 -28.99
C ILE A 283 -31.34 21.28 -28.11
N LEU A 284 -30.16 20.84 -27.71
CA LEU A 284 -29.19 21.67 -26.99
C LEU A 284 -28.38 22.49 -28.00
N GLY A 285 -28.05 23.72 -27.66
CA GLY A 285 -27.12 24.54 -28.42
C GLY A 285 -26.17 25.31 -27.53
N PHE A 286 -24.92 25.46 -27.96
CA PHE A 286 -23.88 26.21 -27.24
C PHE A 286 -22.84 26.76 -28.22
N ILE A 287 -22.04 27.71 -27.75
CA ILE A 287 -20.96 28.32 -28.53
C ILE A 287 -19.64 27.62 -28.19
N ALA A 288 -19.01 27.02 -29.19
CA ALA A 288 -17.67 26.43 -29.09
C ALA A 288 -16.60 27.50 -28.87
N GLU A 289 -15.37 27.10 -28.56
CA GLU A 289 -14.28 28.07 -28.28
C GLU A 289 -13.91 28.91 -29.50
N ASN A 290 -14.00 28.34 -30.70
CA ASN A 290 -13.82 29.03 -31.97
C ASN A 290 -15.02 29.93 -32.37
N GLY A 291 -16.01 30.11 -31.49
CA GLY A 291 -17.22 30.89 -31.79
C GLY A 291 -18.29 30.16 -32.60
N GLU A 292 -18.04 28.92 -33.03
CA GLU A 292 -19.03 28.13 -33.78
C GLU A 292 -20.25 27.81 -32.91
N GLN A 293 -21.44 28.08 -33.43
CA GLN A 293 -22.69 27.66 -32.81
C GLN A 293 -22.95 26.17 -33.11
N ILE A 294 -22.88 25.34 -32.07
CA ILE A 294 -23.10 23.90 -32.16
C ILE A 294 -24.49 23.55 -31.65
N TYR A 295 -25.12 22.55 -32.29
CA TYR A 295 -26.39 21.97 -31.85
C TYR A 295 -26.27 20.45 -31.72
N CYS A 296 -26.94 19.85 -30.73
CA CYS A 296 -26.95 18.41 -30.52
C CYS A 296 -28.18 17.98 -29.70
N LYS A 297 -28.65 16.74 -29.89
CA LYS A 297 -29.69 16.16 -29.01
C LYS A 297 -29.12 15.66 -27.69
N GLU A 298 -27.86 15.25 -27.74
CA GLU A 298 -27.11 14.69 -26.63
C GLU A 298 -25.68 15.23 -26.73
N LEU A 299 -25.22 15.87 -25.67
CA LEU A 299 -23.90 16.48 -25.56
C LEU A 299 -23.00 15.58 -24.72
N THR A 300 -22.19 14.78 -25.39
CA THR A 300 -21.12 14.01 -24.76
C THR A 300 -19.87 14.87 -24.63
N VAL A 301 -19.44 15.10 -23.39
CA VAL A 301 -18.19 15.75 -23.02
C VAL A 301 -17.27 14.68 -22.45
N ASP A 302 -16.13 14.48 -23.08
CA ASP A 302 -15.14 13.49 -22.64
C ASP A 302 -13.72 13.91 -23.05
N THR A 303 -12.72 13.27 -22.46
CA THR A 303 -11.32 13.40 -22.87
C THR A 303 -10.61 12.04 -22.93
N LEU A 304 -9.38 12.02 -23.45
CA LEU A 304 -8.53 10.83 -23.54
C LEU A 304 -7.84 10.56 -22.19
N PHE A 305 -7.46 9.30 -21.97
CA PHE A 305 -6.72 8.92 -20.75
C PHE A 305 -5.38 9.65 -20.68
N GLY A 306 -5.08 10.29 -19.54
CA GLY A 306 -3.91 11.14 -19.36
C GLY A 306 -4.11 12.61 -19.74
N ASP A 307 -5.35 13.04 -20.03
CA ASP A 307 -5.72 14.43 -20.28
C ASP A 307 -6.87 14.88 -19.35
N ALA A 308 -7.07 16.20 -19.26
CA ALA A 308 -8.18 16.82 -18.54
C ALA A 308 -8.88 17.88 -19.42
N LEU A 309 -10.20 18.01 -19.25
CA LEU A 309 -11.04 18.95 -20.00
C LEU A 309 -11.96 19.71 -19.04
N GLY A 310 -11.69 21.00 -18.88
CA GLY A 310 -12.62 21.93 -18.26
C GLY A 310 -13.79 22.25 -19.20
N PHE A 311 -15.02 22.17 -18.69
CA PHE A 311 -16.22 22.52 -19.41
C PHE A 311 -16.97 23.62 -18.67
N ASN A 312 -17.04 24.82 -19.25
CA ASN A 312 -17.80 25.94 -18.72
C ASN A 312 -18.55 26.63 -19.86
N LYS A 313 -19.83 26.30 -20.04
CA LYS A 313 -20.63 26.79 -21.18
C LYS A 313 -22.07 27.12 -20.77
N GLU A 314 -22.62 28.16 -21.39
CA GLU A 314 -24.06 28.38 -21.41
C GLU A 314 -24.70 27.46 -22.46
N ILE A 315 -25.56 26.55 -22.01
CA ILE A 315 -26.32 25.64 -22.85
C ILE A 315 -27.73 26.19 -23.03
N SER A 316 -28.07 26.53 -24.27
CA SER A 316 -29.39 26.96 -24.70
C SER A 316 -30.26 25.78 -25.14
N PHE A 317 -31.56 25.85 -24.87
CA PHE A 317 -32.55 24.85 -25.29
C PHE A 317 -33.35 25.39 -26.47
N TYR A 318 -33.50 24.57 -27.50
CA TYR A 318 -34.24 24.89 -28.71
C TYR A 318 -35.39 23.91 -28.90
N TYR A 319 -36.55 24.43 -29.30
CA TYR A 319 -37.70 23.64 -29.72
C TYR A 319 -38.18 24.16 -31.07
N GLN A 320 -38.28 23.27 -32.08
CA GLN A 320 -38.64 23.63 -33.46
C GLN A 320 -37.87 24.85 -34.00
N GLY A 321 -36.56 24.91 -33.69
CA GLY A 321 -35.66 25.99 -34.12
C GLY A 321 -35.71 27.28 -33.29
N VAL A 322 -36.65 27.44 -32.35
CA VAL A 322 -36.75 28.64 -31.50
C VAL A 322 -36.04 28.40 -30.17
N LYS A 323 -35.08 29.28 -29.80
CA LYS A 323 -34.45 29.28 -28.47
C LYS A 323 -35.53 29.53 -27.40
N GLN A 324 -35.56 28.71 -26.37
CA GLN A 324 -36.56 28.74 -25.29
C GLN A 324 -35.98 29.28 -23.98
N GLY A 325 -34.72 28.96 -23.67
CA GLY A 325 -34.03 29.39 -22.45
C GLY A 325 -32.65 28.76 -22.35
N SER A 326 -31.92 29.03 -21.27
CA SER A 326 -30.55 28.57 -21.08
C SER A 326 -30.25 28.08 -19.65
N VAL A 327 -29.14 27.37 -19.49
CA VAL A 327 -28.51 27.03 -18.22
C VAL A 327 -26.99 27.11 -18.35
N VAL A 328 -26.29 27.58 -17.30
CA VAL A 328 -24.82 27.55 -17.25
C VAL A 328 -24.38 26.25 -16.60
N VAL A 329 -23.39 25.60 -17.22
CA VAL A 329 -22.89 24.28 -16.82
C VAL A 329 -21.38 24.36 -16.64
N THR A 330 -20.89 23.94 -15.47
CA THR A 330 -19.46 23.95 -15.12
C THR A 330 -19.03 22.63 -14.51
N PHE A 331 -18.04 21.95 -15.08
CA PHE A 331 -17.38 20.77 -14.50
C PHE A 331 -16.04 20.50 -15.20
N VAL A 332 -15.27 19.52 -14.71
CA VAL A 332 -14.05 19.02 -15.35
C VAL A 332 -14.19 17.52 -15.61
N VAL A 333 -13.82 17.06 -16.81
CA VAL A 333 -13.56 15.64 -17.05
C VAL A 333 -12.06 15.43 -16.92
N ASP A 334 -11.62 14.73 -15.89
CA ASP A 334 -10.20 14.54 -15.57
C ASP A 334 -9.85 13.06 -15.60
N LYS A 335 -8.98 12.66 -16.53
CA LYS A 335 -8.49 11.28 -16.64
C LYS A 335 -6.99 11.18 -16.40
N ILE A 336 -6.43 12.12 -15.65
CA ILE A 336 -5.06 12.09 -15.18
C ILE A 336 -5.03 11.25 -13.89
N LEU A 337 -4.13 10.27 -13.82
CA LEU A 337 -4.02 9.47 -12.60
C LEU A 337 -3.31 10.27 -11.49
N PRO A 338 -3.75 10.13 -10.22
CA PRO A 338 -2.98 10.62 -9.09
C PRO A 338 -1.67 9.83 -8.94
N ASP A 339 -0.72 10.44 -8.26
CA ASP A 339 0.52 9.77 -7.87
C ASP A 339 0.22 8.57 -6.97
N LYS A 340 1.02 7.50 -7.14
CA LYS A 340 0.92 6.33 -6.28
C LYS A 340 1.30 6.69 -4.83
N PRO A 341 0.65 6.10 -3.82
CA PRO A 341 1.05 6.33 -2.44
C PRO A 341 2.45 5.78 -2.17
N GLU A 342 3.19 6.48 -1.31
CA GLU A 342 4.43 5.97 -0.73
C GLU A 342 4.18 5.51 0.71
N PHE A 343 4.62 4.29 1.03
CA PHE A 343 4.55 3.76 2.39
C PHE A 343 5.66 4.36 3.24
N ILE A 344 5.30 5.03 4.34
CA ILE A 344 6.21 5.37 5.43
C ILE A 344 6.13 4.24 6.45
N THR A 345 7.26 3.67 6.85
CA THR A 345 7.29 2.51 7.76
C THR A 345 8.28 2.68 8.90
N SER A 346 7.92 2.18 10.09
CA SER A 346 8.84 2.06 11.22
C SER A 346 9.81 0.89 11.09
N ALA A 347 9.57 -0.05 10.17
CA ALA A 347 10.43 -1.21 9.99
C ALA A 347 11.70 -0.83 9.22
N LYS A 348 12.87 -1.14 9.79
CA LYS A 348 14.17 -0.90 9.15
C LYS A 348 14.51 -1.93 8.06
N GLN A 349 13.88 -3.10 8.11
CA GLN A 349 14.15 -4.24 7.26
C GLN A 349 12.86 -5.02 7.01
N PHE A 350 12.91 -6.00 6.12
CA PHE A 350 11.80 -6.90 5.81
C PHE A 350 11.30 -7.69 7.03
N TYR A 351 12.16 -7.92 8.03
CA TYR A 351 11.83 -8.66 9.24
C TYR A 351 11.90 -7.75 10.46
N SER A 352 10.82 -7.68 11.25
CA SER A 352 10.70 -6.80 12.40
C SER A 352 10.51 -7.58 13.70
N ARG A 353 11.23 -7.13 14.75
CA ARG A 353 11.14 -7.64 16.13
C ARG A 353 10.15 -6.90 17.01
N GLU A 354 9.57 -5.85 16.46
CA GLU A 354 8.58 -4.99 17.09
C GLU A 354 7.37 -4.86 16.17
N LYS A 355 6.26 -4.36 16.72
CA LYS A 355 5.12 -3.95 15.89
C LYS A 355 5.58 -2.95 14.83
N VAL A 356 5.01 -3.05 13.63
CA VAL A 356 5.32 -2.15 12.52
C VAL A 356 4.20 -1.14 12.39
N VAL A 357 4.57 0.14 12.33
CA VAL A 357 3.65 1.24 12.10
C VAL A 357 3.83 1.69 10.66
N LEU A 358 2.74 1.71 9.91
CA LEU A 358 2.68 2.20 8.54
C LEU A 358 1.87 3.48 8.46
N ASP A 359 2.34 4.39 7.62
CA ASP A 359 1.67 5.63 7.26
C ASP A 359 1.86 5.87 5.75
N PHE A 360 1.25 6.92 5.22
CA PHE A 360 1.28 7.25 3.80
C PHE A 360 1.66 8.71 3.56
N ASP A 361 2.51 8.95 2.57
CA ASP A 361 2.81 10.30 2.08
C ASP A 361 2.09 10.57 0.76
N THR A 362 1.06 11.43 0.79
CA THR A 362 0.30 11.84 -0.40
C THR A 362 -0.71 12.94 -0.08
N ASP A 363 -1.04 13.77 -1.07
CA ASP A 363 -2.12 14.76 -0.99
C ASP A 363 -3.51 14.18 -1.35
N TYR A 364 -3.58 12.91 -1.73
CA TYR A 364 -4.78 12.23 -2.20
C TYR A 364 -5.44 11.36 -1.11
N SER A 365 -6.70 10.95 -1.34
CA SER A 365 -7.36 9.99 -0.45
C SER A 365 -6.74 8.60 -0.64
N ILE A 366 -6.24 8.00 0.43
CA ILE A 366 -5.64 6.65 0.37
C ILE A 366 -6.64 5.58 0.75
N TYR A 367 -6.68 4.54 -0.06
CA TYR A 367 -7.38 3.31 0.23
C TYR A 367 -6.36 2.20 0.39
N TYR A 368 -6.47 1.45 1.48
CA TYR A 368 -5.55 0.35 1.76
C TYR A 368 -6.28 -0.92 2.20
N ALA A 369 -5.62 -2.05 2.04
CA ALA A 369 -6.10 -3.35 2.46
C ALA A 369 -4.95 -4.17 3.05
N ILE A 370 -5.21 -4.83 4.18
CA ILE A 370 -4.29 -5.81 4.76
C ILE A 370 -4.75 -7.19 4.28
N ALA A 371 -3.98 -7.81 3.41
CA ALA A 371 -4.32 -9.12 2.87
C ALA A 371 -4.11 -10.24 3.91
N ASP A 372 -4.70 -11.40 3.63
CA ASP A 372 -4.50 -12.61 4.44
C ASP A 372 -3.01 -12.87 4.68
N SER A 373 -2.67 -12.96 5.96
CA SER A 373 -1.30 -13.12 6.40
C SER A 373 -0.92 -14.60 6.50
N TYR A 374 0.30 -14.93 6.11
CA TYR A 374 0.88 -16.23 6.45
C TYR A 374 1.38 -16.19 7.90
N THR A 375 1.27 -17.31 8.61
CA THR A 375 1.76 -17.44 9.98
C THR A 375 2.69 -18.63 10.11
N SER A 376 3.70 -18.51 10.98
CA SER A 376 4.60 -19.62 11.32
C SER A 376 4.94 -19.61 12.81
N LYS A 377 4.96 -20.80 13.42
CA LYS A 377 5.40 -20.95 14.81
C LYS A 377 6.92 -20.81 14.94
N ASP A 378 7.66 -21.32 13.95
CA ASP A 378 9.12 -21.37 13.94
C ASP A 378 9.69 -20.33 12.97
N GLY A 379 9.15 -19.11 12.94
CA GLY A 379 9.63 -18.06 12.04
C GLY A 379 9.47 -18.36 10.55
N PHE A 380 10.07 -17.52 9.70
CA PHE A 380 10.08 -17.71 8.24
C PHE A 380 11.50 -17.90 7.73
N TYR A 381 11.68 -18.90 6.85
CA TYR A 381 12.93 -19.16 6.14
C TYR A 381 12.83 -18.61 4.72
N LEU A 382 13.16 -17.34 4.56
CA LEU A 382 13.08 -16.65 3.28
C LEU A 382 14.46 -16.58 2.65
N ASN A 383 14.79 -17.59 1.84
CA ASN A 383 15.85 -17.48 0.85
C ASN A 383 15.24 -17.13 -0.52
N SER A 384 16.05 -16.63 -1.45
CA SER A 384 15.63 -16.25 -2.81
C SER A 384 14.85 -17.36 -3.51
N ASP A 385 15.17 -18.63 -3.22
CA ASP A 385 14.56 -19.82 -3.82
C ASP A 385 13.18 -20.17 -3.25
N ASN A 386 12.73 -19.56 -2.15
CA ASN A 386 11.43 -19.81 -1.50
C ASN A 386 10.40 -18.68 -1.68
N THR A 387 10.69 -17.66 -2.48
CA THR A 387 9.72 -16.57 -2.77
C THR A 387 8.44 -17.11 -3.42
N ASP A 388 8.51 -18.21 -4.16
CA ASP A 388 7.38 -18.95 -4.73
C ASP A 388 6.44 -19.57 -3.67
N ARG A 389 6.91 -19.78 -2.42
CA ARG A 389 6.08 -20.37 -1.34
C ARG A 389 5.06 -19.40 -0.75
N PHE A 390 5.25 -18.10 -0.95
CA PHE A 390 4.37 -17.07 -0.40
C PHE A 390 3.91 -16.11 -1.51
N PRO A 391 3.07 -16.61 -2.45
CA PRO A 391 2.56 -15.81 -3.55
C PRO A 391 1.82 -14.57 -3.04
N MET A 392 1.80 -13.53 -3.86
CA MET A 392 1.08 -12.29 -3.56
C MET A 392 -0.40 -12.59 -3.36
N PRO A 393 -0.93 -12.41 -2.14
CA PRO A 393 -2.34 -12.67 -1.88
C PRO A 393 -3.19 -11.72 -2.71
N GLN A 394 -4.32 -12.23 -3.21
CA GLN A 394 -5.26 -11.40 -3.96
C GLN A 394 -6.19 -10.69 -2.98
N VAL A 395 -6.50 -9.43 -3.29
CA VAL A 395 -7.40 -8.59 -2.50
C VAL A 395 -8.55 -8.16 -3.41
N LYS A 396 -9.78 -8.22 -2.90
CA LYS A 396 -10.96 -7.76 -3.64
C LYS A 396 -11.12 -6.27 -3.46
N GLU A 397 -11.82 -5.64 -4.39
CA GLU A 397 -12.09 -4.18 -4.33
C GLU A 397 -12.77 -3.76 -3.03
N ASP A 398 -13.71 -4.58 -2.53
CA ASP A 398 -14.46 -4.32 -1.29
C ASP A 398 -13.62 -4.45 -0.01
N ASP A 399 -12.41 -5.01 -0.08
CA ASP A 399 -11.51 -5.16 1.07
C ASP A 399 -10.71 -3.87 1.35
N TYR A 400 -10.69 -2.92 0.41
CA TYR A 400 -10.02 -1.64 0.57
C TYR A 400 -10.85 -0.69 1.44
N ILE A 401 -10.19 -0.13 2.46
CA ILE A 401 -10.79 0.85 3.36
C ILE A 401 -10.08 2.20 3.24
N LEU A 402 -10.84 3.28 3.40
CA LEU A 402 -10.33 4.64 3.42
C LEU A 402 -9.41 4.83 4.63
N PHE A 403 -8.20 5.31 4.40
CA PHE A 403 -7.24 5.67 5.43
C PHE A 403 -7.75 6.90 6.20
N SER A 404 -7.94 6.76 7.52
CA SER A 404 -8.49 7.82 8.37
C SER A 404 -7.48 8.91 8.74
N GLY A 405 -6.20 8.73 8.42
CA GLY A 405 -5.08 9.52 8.93
C GLY A 405 -4.43 8.93 10.18
N ASP A 406 -4.99 7.87 10.76
CA ASP A 406 -4.36 7.16 11.88
C ASP A 406 -3.42 6.07 11.36
N PRO A 407 -2.16 6.00 11.84
CA PRO A 407 -1.20 5.01 11.36
C PRO A 407 -1.68 3.57 11.51
N VAL A 408 -1.43 2.75 10.49
CA VAL A 408 -1.78 1.33 10.45
C VAL A 408 -0.77 0.53 11.28
N VAL A 409 -1.24 -0.16 12.31
CA VAL A 409 -0.37 -0.94 13.20
C VAL A 409 -0.45 -2.42 12.84
N LEU A 410 0.68 -2.99 12.44
CA LEU A 410 0.87 -4.41 12.19
C LEU A 410 1.53 -5.06 13.40
N GLU A 411 0.78 -5.89 14.13
CA GLU A 411 1.26 -6.58 15.32
C GLU A 411 0.85 -8.06 15.36
N CYS A 412 1.60 -8.85 16.13
CA CYS A 412 1.31 -10.27 16.33
C CYS A 412 1.36 -10.63 17.83
N PRO A 413 0.20 -10.86 18.48
CA PRO A 413 0.15 -11.13 19.92
C PRO A 413 0.47 -12.59 20.29
N ASP A 414 0.37 -13.54 19.35
CA ASP A 414 0.30 -14.97 19.64
C ASP A 414 1.66 -15.70 19.70
N TYR A 415 2.77 -14.97 19.86
CA TYR A 415 4.14 -15.52 19.84
C TYR A 415 4.46 -16.35 18.58
N ILE A 416 3.80 -16.02 17.47
CA ILE A 416 4.04 -16.57 16.13
C ILE A 416 4.62 -15.47 15.25
N ALA A 417 5.35 -15.86 14.22
CA ALA A 417 5.72 -14.95 13.15
C ALA A 417 4.53 -14.76 12.22
N ARG A 418 4.31 -13.53 11.74
CA ARG A 418 3.28 -13.22 10.75
C ARG A 418 3.85 -12.41 9.59
N LEU A 419 3.63 -12.87 8.37
CA LEU A 419 3.97 -12.15 7.14
C LEU A 419 2.76 -11.34 6.68
N PHE A 420 2.86 -10.04 6.82
CA PHE A 420 1.85 -9.08 6.35
C PHE A 420 2.13 -8.70 4.90
N THR A 421 1.04 -8.54 4.14
CA THR A 421 1.05 -7.87 2.84
C THR A 421 -0.02 -6.79 2.88
N VAL A 422 0.39 -5.54 2.66
CA VAL A 422 -0.49 -4.38 2.64
C VAL A 422 -0.52 -3.84 1.22
N TYR A 423 -1.70 -3.65 0.67
CA TYR A 423 -1.91 -3.02 -0.63
C TYR A 423 -2.48 -1.62 -0.42
N ALA A 424 -2.11 -0.68 -1.28
CA ALA A 424 -2.66 0.67 -1.25
C ALA A 424 -2.75 1.29 -2.64
N TYR A 425 -3.70 2.19 -2.82
CA TYR A 425 -3.79 3.10 -3.96
C TYR A 425 -4.31 4.48 -3.51
N ALA A 426 -4.00 5.51 -4.28
CA ALA A 426 -4.50 6.86 -4.11
C ALA A 426 -5.70 7.11 -5.01
N GLN A 427 -6.66 7.91 -4.53
CA GLN A 427 -7.81 8.38 -5.29
C GLN A 427 -7.91 9.91 -5.22
N ASP A 428 -8.06 10.55 -6.38
CA ASP A 428 -8.28 11.99 -6.48
C ASP A 428 -9.78 12.36 -6.33
N PHE A 429 -10.09 13.65 -6.42
CA PHE A 429 -11.45 14.16 -6.31
C PHE A 429 -12.33 13.83 -7.53
N ALA A 430 -11.73 13.56 -8.70
CA ALA A 430 -12.45 13.15 -9.90
C ALA A 430 -12.83 11.66 -9.87
N GLY A 431 -12.20 10.88 -8.99
CA GLY A 431 -12.40 9.45 -8.81
C GLY A 431 -11.32 8.58 -9.46
N ASN A 432 -10.28 9.15 -10.07
CA ASN A 432 -9.18 8.41 -10.67
C ASN A 432 -8.38 7.67 -9.60
N LYS A 433 -7.94 6.45 -9.93
CA LYS A 433 -7.16 5.60 -9.02
C LYS A 433 -5.73 5.44 -9.53
N SER A 434 -4.75 5.66 -8.66
CA SER A 434 -3.36 5.35 -8.95
C SER A 434 -3.17 3.84 -9.21
N PRO A 435 -2.05 3.41 -9.80
CA PRO A 435 -1.64 2.01 -9.72
C PRO A 435 -1.55 1.55 -8.25
N ILE A 436 -1.90 0.28 -8.01
CA ILE A 436 -1.79 -0.33 -6.69
C ILE A 436 -0.31 -0.58 -6.37
N VAL A 437 0.10 -0.17 -5.18
CA VAL A 437 1.41 -0.50 -4.60
C VAL A 437 1.22 -1.51 -3.46
N SER A 438 2.31 -2.21 -3.12
CA SER A 438 2.29 -3.19 -2.03
C SER A 438 3.50 -3.07 -1.13
N TYR A 439 3.30 -3.38 0.15
CA TYR A 439 4.32 -3.44 1.18
C TYR A 439 4.25 -4.79 1.90
N ARG A 440 5.41 -5.40 2.15
CA ARG A 440 5.50 -6.68 2.88
C ARG A 440 6.48 -6.59 4.02
N VAL A 441 6.10 -7.17 5.15
CA VAL A 441 6.94 -7.26 6.34
C VAL A 441 6.58 -8.48 7.16
N VAL A 442 7.58 -9.13 7.75
CA VAL A 442 7.36 -10.10 8.81
C VAL A 442 7.41 -9.41 10.16
N VAL A 443 6.40 -9.62 10.98
CA VAL A 443 6.42 -9.26 12.40
C VAL A 443 6.57 -10.53 13.21
N ASP A 444 7.69 -10.66 13.92
CA ASP A 444 7.94 -11.76 14.84
C ASP A 444 8.68 -11.25 16.08
N THR A 445 7.90 -11.12 17.14
CA THR A 445 8.35 -10.62 18.44
C THR A 445 8.85 -11.74 19.36
N ALA A 446 8.86 -13.01 18.92
CA ALA A 446 9.05 -14.16 19.80
C ALA A 446 10.17 -15.11 19.41
N ASN A 447 10.40 -15.39 18.12
CA ASN A 447 11.39 -16.39 17.68
C ASN A 447 12.74 -15.78 17.34
N TYR A 448 13.79 -16.24 18.02
CA TYR A 448 15.15 -15.79 17.84
C TYR A 448 16.06 -16.96 17.50
N TYR A 449 17.01 -16.74 16.61
CA TYR A 449 17.95 -17.73 16.14
C TYR A 449 19.37 -17.30 16.49
N ILE A 450 20.12 -18.24 17.05
CA ILE A 450 21.52 -18.06 17.43
C ILE A 450 22.31 -19.22 16.82
N SER A 451 23.34 -18.92 16.04
CA SER A 451 24.15 -19.95 15.41
C SER A 451 25.60 -19.49 15.32
N LYS A 452 26.47 -20.26 15.97
CA LYS A 452 27.93 -20.02 15.96
C LYS A 452 28.59 -20.46 14.65
N ASP A 453 28.00 -21.44 13.97
CA ASP A 453 28.61 -22.13 12.81
C ASP A 453 28.21 -21.56 11.45
N THR A 454 27.32 -20.57 11.39
CA THR A 454 27.01 -19.91 10.12
C THR A 454 28.15 -18.96 9.75
N GLU A 455 28.78 -19.15 8.60
CA GLU A 455 29.64 -18.13 8.00
C GLU A 455 28.76 -16.98 7.52
N LEU A 456 28.47 -16.01 8.40
CA LEU A 456 28.13 -14.68 7.94
C LEU A 456 29.46 -14.02 7.61
N THR A 457 29.63 -13.51 6.40
CA THR A 457 30.82 -12.77 6.01
C THR A 457 31.07 -11.66 7.03
N ASP A 458 32.17 -11.77 7.78
CA ASP A 458 32.50 -10.90 8.91
C ASP A 458 32.39 -9.42 8.55
N VAL A 459 31.55 -8.68 9.29
CA VAL A 459 31.61 -7.22 9.31
C VAL A 459 32.04 -6.75 10.68
N LYS A 460 33.16 -6.05 10.70
CA LYS A 460 33.56 -5.19 11.79
C LYS A 460 32.49 -4.13 11.98
N ASP A 461 31.94 -4.10 13.18
CA ASP A 461 31.19 -3.02 13.82
C ASP A 461 31.36 -1.67 13.11
N SER A 462 30.36 -1.26 12.32
CA SER A 462 30.31 0.09 11.76
C SER A 462 28.95 0.69 12.03
N THR A 463 28.95 1.67 12.92
CA THR A 463 27.82 2.40 13.49
C THR A 463 27.26 3.47 12.55
N ASN A 464 27.14 3.21 11.25
CA ASN A 464 26.63 4.23 10.32
C ASN A 464 25.36 3.74 9.61
N ASP A 465 24.26 4.43 9.91
CA ASP A 465 23.00 4.37 9.18
C ASP A 465 23.25 4.62 7.69
N VAL A 466 22.94 3.62 6.85
CA VAL A 466 22.90 3.77 5.39
C VAL A 466 21.47 3.52 4.94
N GLU A 467 20.78 4.60 4.56
CA GLU A 467 19.54 4.55 3.78
C GLU A 467 19.79 3.88 2.42
N LEU A 468 19.15 2.75 2.17
CA LEU A 468 19.19 2.09 0.87
C LEU A 468 18.01 2.56 0.00
N LYS A 469 18.27 3.56 -0.85
CA LYS A 469 17.51 3.78 -2.09
C LYS A 469 18.32 3.24 -3.27
N SER A 470 17.86 2.15 -3.91
CA SER A 470 17.85 1.97 -5.38
C SER A 470 17.77 0.49 -5.82
N ASN A 471 16.94 0.27 -6.85
CA ASN A 471 16.77 -0.97 -7.59
C ASN A 471 17.93 -1.15 -8.59
N ASN A 472 18.79 -2.14 -8.40
CA ASN A 472 19.48 -2.90 -9.46
C ASN A 472 20.28 -4.04 -8.83
N LEU A 473 19.79 -5.28 -8.99
CA LEU A 473 20.47 -6.50 -8.55
C LEU A 473 21.49 -6.96 -9.60
N SER A 474 22.76 -6.63 -9.37
CA SER A 474 23.89 -7.43 -9.83
C SER A 474 25.07 -7.20 -8.89
N GLU A 475 25.36 -8.20 -8.07
CA GLU A 475 26.56 -8.38 -7.24
C GLU A 475 27.04 -7.15 -6.45
N VAL A 476 26.29 -6.80 -5.40
CA VAL A 476 26.83 -6.04 -4.27
C VAL A 476 26.97 -7.02 -3.10
N ASN A 477 28.20 -7.18 -2.58
CA ASN A 477 28.46 -7.86 -1.31
C ASN A 477 27.83 -7.00 -0.18
N VAL A 478 26.53 -7.16 0.03
CA VAL A 478 25.82 -6.49 1.12
C VAL A 478 26.20 -7.18 2.42
N SER A 479 26.87 -6.44 3.30
CA SER A 479 27.11 -6.79 4.70
C SER A 479 25.78 -7.14 5.37
N VAL A 480 25.56 -8.40 5.72
CA VAL A 480 24.31 -8.82 6.35
C VAL A 480 24.41 -8.70 7.87
N ILE A 481 23.70 -7.73 8.44
CA ILE A 481 23.66 -7.49 9.89
C ILE A 481 22.80 -8.59 10.54
N PRO A 482 23.28 -9.30 11.58
CA PRO A 482 22.47 -10.26 12.33
C PRO A 482 21.21 -9.60 12.92
N ASP A 483 20.03 -10.09 12.53
CA ASP A 483 18.71 -9.62 13.00
C ASP A 483 18.00 -10.68 13.87
N GLY A 484 18.68 -11.80 14.13
CA GLY A 484 18.21 -12.93 14.91
C GLY A 484 17.23 -13.83 14.16
N THR A 485 17.03 -13.64 12.86
CA THR A 485 16.22 -14.55 12.02
C THR A 485 16.98 -15.84 11.72
N ALA A 486 16.28 -16.86 11.22
CA ALA A 486 16.94 -18.10 10.83
C ALA A 486 17.98 -17.92 9.71
N MET A 487 17.78 -16.93 8.83
CA MET A 487 18.72 -16.60 7.76
C MET A 487 19.88 -15.75 8.27
N HIS A 488 19.65 -14.86 9.23
CA HIS A 488 20.67 -13.98 9.80
C HIS A 488 20.73 -14.13 11.34
N PRO A 489 21.10 -15.33 11.83
CA PRO A 489 21.08 -15.62 13.25
C PRO A 489 22.15 -14.82 13.99
N TYR A 490 21.91 -14.52 15.26
CA TYR A 490 22.94 -13.94 16.12
C TYR A 490 24.12 -14.91 16.30
N LYS A 491 25.32 -14.37 16.46
CA LYS A 491 26.57 -15.15 16.63
C LYS A 491 26.87 -15.47 18.09
N ASN A 492 26.34 -14.68 19.01
CA ASN A 492 26.64 -14.76 20.42
C ASN A 492 25.36 -14.77 21.26
N LEU A 493 25.50 -15.34 22.46
CA LEU A 493 24.46 -15.38 23.48
C LEU A 493 24.38 -14.09 24.29
N ASP A 494 25.27 -13.10 24.12
CA ASP A 494 25.11 -11.79 24.78
C ASP A 494 23.80 -11.11 24.33
N SER A 495 23.40 -11.39 23.08
CA SER A 495 22.08 -11.02 22.57
C SER A 495 20.93 -11.70 23.33
N LEU A 496 21.13 -12.93 23.85
CA LEU A 496 20.15 -13.66 24.66
C LEU A 496 19.82 -12.92 25.97
N GLN A 497 20.78 -12.23 26.60
CA GLN A 497 20.53 -11.50 27.85
C GLN A 497 19.44 -10.42 27.68
N LYS A 498 19.38 -9.76 26.51
CA LYS A 498 18.33 -8.78 26.18
C LYS A 498 16.94 -9.43 26.08
N PHE A 499 16.86 -10.71 25.74
CA PHE A 499 15.60 -11.42 25.55
C PHE A 499 15.14 -12.17 26.80
N VAL A 500 16.07 -12.74 27.59
CA VAL A 500 15.77 -13.47 28.83
C VAL A 500 15.23 -12.55 29.94
N THR A 501 15.56 -11.26 29.87
CA THR A 501 15.04 -10.23 30.77
C THR A 501 13.74 -9.58 30.27
N ALA A 502 13.23 -9.98 29.10
CA ALA A 502 12.00 -9.42 28.54
C ALA A 502 10.78 -9.88 29.33
N LYS A 503 9.74 -9.03 29.41
CA LYS A 503 8.49 -9.33 30.12
C LYS A 503 7.54 -10.27 29.36
N SER A 504 7.87 -10.64 28.12
CA SER A 504 7.02 -11.45 27.23
C SER A 504 7.71 -12.76 26.91
N LYS A 505 6.94 -13.79 26.54
CA LYS A 505 7.49 -15.09 26.13
C LYS A 505 8.50 -14.96 24.98
N LYS A 506 9.57 -15.77 25.01
CA LYS A 506 10.60 -15.85 23.96
C LYS A 506 10.92 -17.30 23.61
N ILE A 507 11.18 -17.55 22.34
CA ILE A 507 11.59 -18.84 21.79
C ILE A 507 12.95 -18.65 21.12
N VAL A 508 13.93 -19.46 21.51
CA VAL A 508 15.32 -19.32 21.08
C VAL A 508 15.77 -20.63 20.47
N HIS A 509 15.93 -20.62 19.15
CA HIS A 509 16.55 -21.71 18.41
C HIS A 509 18.05 -21.49 18.40
N ILE A 510 18.81 -22.48 18.88
CA ILE A 510 20.24 -22.33 19.09
C ILE A 510 21.00 -23.50 18.50
N THR A 511 22.12 -23.21 17.83
CA THR A 511 23.04 -24.22 17.29
C THR A 511 24.50 -23.85 17.55
N GLY A 512 25.32 -24.87 17.83
CA GLY A 512 26.75 -24.74 18.11
C GLY A 512 27.12 -24.85 19.60
N SER A 513 28.40 -24.66 19.91
CA SER A 513 28.95 -24.78 21.26
C SER A 513 29.38 -23.41 21.83
N PHE A 514 28.79 -23.05 22.96
CA PHE A 514 28.99 -21.76 23.62
C PHE A 514 29.66 -21.95 24.98
N THR A 515 30.60 -21.08 25.31
CA THR A 515 31.47 -21.20 26.50
C THR A 515 31.47 -19.94 27.33
N SER A 516 31.79 -20.11 28.62
CA SER A 516 31.88 -19.01 29.59
C SER A 516 30.57 -18.23 29.74
N LEU A 517 29.42 -18.89 29.68
CA LEU A 517 28.12 -18.23 29.77
C LEU A 517 27.90 -17.62 31.17
N PRO A 518 27.35 -16.39 31.24
CA PRO A 518 27.01 -15.75 32.51
C PRO A 518 25.76 -16.40 33.13
N THR A 519 25.38 -15.92 34.31
CA THR A 519 24.08 -16.29 34.89
C THR A 519 22.95 -15.65 34.12
N TYR A 520 21.89 -16.40 33.84
CA TYR A 520 20.65 -15.89 33.25
C TYR A 520 19.54 -15.88 34.28
N ASP A 521 19.03 -14.70 34.61
CA ASP A 521 17.86 -14.52 35.47
C ASP A 521 16.60 -14.41 34.61
N VAL A 522 15.82 -15.49 34.58
CA VAL A 522 14.61 -15.64 33.78
C VAL A 522 13.39 -15.32 34.65
N THR A 523 12.61 -14.32 34.24
CA THR A 523 11.37 -13.90 34.95
C THR A 523 10.10 -13.98 34.10
N ALA A 524 10.23 -14.42 32.84
CA ALA A 524 9.14 -14.66 31.90
C ALA A 524 9.31 -16.03 31.24
N ASP A 525 8.37 -16.42 30.37
CA ASP A 525 8.43 -17.70 29.68
C ASP A 525 9.56 -17.73 28.64
N LEU A 526 10.41 -18.74 28.69
CA LEU A 526 11.55 -18.91 27.80
C LEU A 526 11.63 -20.34 27.28
N GLU A 527 11.74 -20.49 25.97
CA GLU A 527 12.03 -21.76 25.31
C GLU A 527 13.42 -21.71 24.67
N ILE A 528 14.25 -22.70 24.95
CA ILE A 528 15.58 -22.90 24.34
C ILE A 528 15.55 -24.23 23.60
N ILE A 529 15.66 -24.18 22.29
CA ILE A 529 15.52 -25.32 21.38
C ILE A 529 16.87 -25.52 20.69
N GLY A 530 17.60 -26.54 21.11
CA GLY A 530 18.82 -27.00 20.46
C GLY A 530 18.56 -28.01 19.35
N ASP A 531 19.59 -28.24 18.54
CA ASP A 531 19.63 -29.22 17.46
C ASP A 531 20.09 -30.63 17.89
N GLY A 532 20.26 -30.87 19.19
CA GLY A 532 20.80 -32.11 19.76
C GLY A 532 22.33 -32.12 19.89
N ASN A 533 23.06 -31.25 19.17
CA ASN A 533 24.50 -31.07 19.28
C ASN A 533 24.89 -29.77 20.02
N THR A 534 23.88 -28.97 20.37
CA THR A 534 24.06 -27.67 21.01
C THR A 534 24.64 -27.83 22.42
N GLU A 535 25.69 -27.08 22.73
CA GLU A 535 26.32 -27.07 24.05
C GLU A 535 26.29 -25.67 24.70
N LEU A 536 25.80 -25.59 25.93
CA LEU A 536 25.74 -24.38 26.74
C LEU A 536 26.64 -24.55 27.96
N ASN A 537 27.86 -24.02 27.91
CA ASN A 537 28.85 -24.16 28.99
C ASN A 537 28.93 -22.87 29.83
N PHE A 538 28.37 -22.92 31.05
CA PHE A 538 28.35 -21.83 32.00
C PHE A 538 29.69 -21.62 32.71
N ALA A 539 30.04 -20.35 32.93
CA ALA A 539 31.21 -19.97 33.69
C ALA A 539 31.11 -20.44 35.16
N PRO A 540 32.23 -20.58 35.88
CA PRO A 540 32.20 -21.03 37.26
C PRO A 540 31.29 -20.18 38.17
N GLY A 541 30.24 -20.78 38.75
CA GLY A 541 29.27 -20.13 39.63
C GLY A 541 28.07 -19.55 38.90
N CYS A 542 27.98 -19.74 37.59
CA CYS A 542 26.86 -19.29 36.76
C CYS A 542 25.90 -20.42 36.41
N GLY A 543 24.66 -20.06 36.09
CA GLY A 543 23.60 -20.98 35.71
C GLY A 543 22.34 -20.25 35.26
N ILE A 544 21.20 -20.92 35.34
CA ILE A 544 19.89 -20.36 35.01
C ILE A 544 19.06 -20.26 36.27
N ASN A 545 18.74 -19.02 36.67
CA ASN A 545 17.81 -18.72 37.75
C ASN A 545 16.43 -18.44 37.16
N ILE A 546 15.39 -19.08 37.70
CA ILE A 546 14.02 -18.98 37.18
C ILE A 546 13.12 -18.51 38.31
N ILE A 547 12.57 -17.30 38.20
CA ILE A 547 11.78 -16.68 39.28
C ILE A 547 10.42 -16.26 38.72
N ASN A 548 9.34 -16.88 39.21
CA ASN A 548 7.96 -16.66 38.75
C ASN A 548 7.77 -16.86 37.23
N GLY A 549 8.55 -17.74 36.60
CA GLY A 549 8.53 -17.96 35.15
C GLY A 549 8.57 -19.44 34.76
N SER A 550 8.53 -19.71 33.45
CA SER A 550 8.65 -21.06 32.90
C SER A 550 9.82 -21.15 31.94
N VAL A 551 10.70 -22.13 32.14
CA VAL A 551 11.80 -22.43 31.20
C VAL A 551 11.60 -23.81 30.62
N TYR A 552 11.64 -23.87 29.29
CA TYR A 552 11.68 -25.09 28.51
C TYR A 552 13.03 -25.20 27.81
N ILE A 553 13.73 -26.32 27.97
CA ILE A 553 14.96 -26.62 27.24
C ILE A 553 14.82 -27.98 26.58
N CYS A 554 15.13 -28.02 25.28
CA CYS A 554 15.07 -29.23 24.47
C CYS A 554 16.34 -29.41 23.65
N GLY A 555 16.87 -30.65 23.57
CA GLY A 555 17.95 -30.98 22.64
C GLY A 555 19.26 -30.24 22.92
N CYS A 556 19.57 -29.94 24.19
CA CYS A 556 20.79 -29.23 24.58
C CYS A 556 21.63 -30.03 25.58
N THR A 557 22.94 -29.87 25.49
CA THR A 557 23.86 -30.21 26.57
C THR A 557 24.17 -28.97 27.39
N VAL A 558 23.78 -28.94 28.66
CA VAL A 558 23.98 -27.79 29.56
C VAL A 558 25.04 -28.15 30.60
N LYS A 559 26.18 -27.45 30.59
CA LYS A 559 27.33 -27.76 31.44
C LYS A 559 27.69 -26.62 32.37
N TYR A 560 28.10 -26.97 33.59
CA TYR A 560 28.76 -26.08 34.54
C TYR A 560 29.90 -26.83 35.22
N MET A 561 31.12 -26.28 35.15
CA MET A 561 32.31 -26.91 35.73
C MET A 561 33.08 -25.95 36.63
N ASN A 562 33.14 -26.26 37.93
CA ASN A 562 33.96 -25.59 38.92
C ASN A 562 34.94 -26.58 39.57
N TYR A 563 36.24 -26.29 39.44
CA TYR A 563 37.32 -27.15 39.94
C TYR A 563 37.89 -26.67 41.28
N THR A 564 37.33 -25.60 41.86
CA THR A 564 37.81 -25.07 43.14
C THR A 564 37.38 -25.94 44.32
N SER A 565 38.25 -26.02 45.33
CA SER A 565 37.99 -26.71 46.61
C SER A 565 37.37 -25.80 47.68
N GLU A 566 37.04 -24.55 47.32
CA GLU A 566 36.39 -23.59 48.22
C GLU A 566 34.98 -24.06 48.61
N ASP A 567 34.64 -23.92 49.90
CA ASP A 567 33.28 -24.17 50.38
C ASP A 567 32.35 -23.06 49.91
N ARG A 568 31.60 -23.33 48.84
CA ARG A 568 30.40 -22.58 48.50
C ARG A 568 29.21 -23.52 48.58
N TYR A 569 28.39 -23.36 49.60
CA TYR A 569 27.27 -24.27 49.89
C TYR A 569 26.07 -24.14 48.91
N GLN A 570 26.16 -23.33 47.85
CA GLN A 570 25.02 -22.96 47.00
C GLN A 570 25.40 -22.76 45.53
N ASN A 571 26.08 -23.74 44.93
CA ASN A 571 26.29 -23.75 43.48
C ASN A 571 25.17 -24.55 42.82
N TYR A 572 24.40 -23.88 41.96
CA TYR A 572 23.30 -24.45 41.19
C TYR A 572 23.54 -24.18 39.70
N LEU A 573 23.30 -25.19 38.85
CA LEU A 573 23.22 -24.95 37.42
C LEU A 573 21.80 -24.46 37.04
N PHE A 574 20.78 -25.01 37.70
CA PHE A 574 19.41 -24.52 37.63
C PHE A 574 18.89 -24.21 39.03
N ASN A 575 18.29 -23.04 39.20
CA ASN A 575 17.63 -22.63 40.44
C ASN A 575 16.25 -22.07 40.13
N ALA A 576 15.19 -22.82 40.44
CA ALA A 576 13.80 -22.44 40.19
C ALA A 576 13.07 -22.09 41.50
N LEU A 577 12.48 -20.90 41.54
CA LEU A 577 11.69 -20.37 42.65
C LEU A 577 10.33 -19.91 42.15
N ASN A 578 9.24 -20.52 42.65
CA ASN A 578 7.87 -20.28 42.21
C ASN A 578 7.70 -20.44 40.68
N SER A 579 8.37 -21.43 40.10
CA SER A 579 8.62 -21.51 38.66
C SER A 579 8.36 -22.90 38.09
N LYS A 580 8.41 -23.00 36.76
CA LYS A 580 8.34 -24.27 36.03
C LYS A 580 9.63 -24.51 35.23
N LEU A 581 10.15 -25.73 35.32
CA LEU A 581 11.30 -26.18 34.51
C LEU A 581 10.92 -27.43 33.73
N LEU A 582 11.07 -27.39 32.41
CA LEU A 582 10.83 -28.52 31.52
C LEU A 582 12.11 -28.84 30.75
N LEU A 583 12.62 -30.07 30.89
CA LEU A 583 13.83 -30.56 30.21
C LEU A 583 13.49 -31.79 29.37
N ILE A 584 13.71 -31.73 28.06
CA ILE A 584 13.41 -32.83 27.13
C ILE A 584 14.64 -33.13 26.28
N ASP A 585 15.04 -34.40 26.19
CA ASP A 585 16.18 -34.84 25.37
C ASP A 585 17.46 -34.00 25.63
N CYS A 586 17.73 -33.70 26.91
CA CYS A 586 18.86 -32.88 27.35
C CYS A 586 19.95 -33.72 28.04
N GLU A 587 21.17 -33.18 28.09
CA GLU A 587 22.26 -33.70 28.93
C GLU A 587 22.74 -32.60 29.88
N ILE A 588 22.59 -32.81 31.19
CA ILE A 588 22.94 -31.85 32.23
C ILE A 588 24.22 -32.31 32.92
N VAL A 589 25.30 -31.54 32.81
CA VAL A 589 26.60 -31.88 33.39
C VAL A 589 27.02 -30.81 34.39
N SER A 590 27.15 -31.16 35.67
CA SER A 590 27.45 -30.19 36.72
C SER A 590 28.56 -30.65 37.66
N ARG A 591 29.56 -29.81 37.86
CA ARG A 591 30.63 -30.01 38.85
C ARG A 591 30.73 -28.80 39.75
N PRO A 592 29.98 -28.74 40.87
CA PRO A 592 29.92 -27.56 41.74
C PRO A 592 31.15 -27.30 42.62
N GLY A 593 32.24 -28.05 42.46
CA GLY A 593 33.44 -27.93 43.30
C GLY A 593 33.37 -28.84 44.52
N LYS A 594 33.48 -28.26 45.74
CA LYS A 594 33.49 -29.05 46.98
C LYS A 594 32.12 -29.64 47.33
N SER A 595 31.06 -28.86 47.26
CA SER A 595 29.68 -29.31 47.47
C SER A 595 28.70 -28.55 46.57
N GLY A 596 27.55 -29.15 46.23
CA GLY A 596 26.48 -28.41 45.53
C GLY A 596 25.33 -29.27 45.01
N THR A 597 24.47 -28.65 44.21
CA THR A 597 23.30 -29.32 43.64
C THR A 597 23.13 -28.88 42.19
N ALA A 598 22.90 -29.80 41.25
CA ALA A 598 22.72 -29.36 39.85
C ALA A 598 21.42 -28.59 39.64
N ILE A 599 20.30 -29.13 40.15
CA ILE A 599 18.97 -28.53 39.99
C ILE A 599 18.32 -28.33 41.35
N LYS A 600 18.05 -27.06 41.70
CA LYS A 600 17.32 -26.67 42.92
C LYS A 600 15.93 -26.16 42.54
N LEU A 601 14.91 -26.67 43.21
CA LEU A 601 13.51 -26.25 43.09
C LEU A 601 12.98 -25.83 44.46
N THR A 602 12.28 -24.70 44.51
CA THR A 602 11.56 -24.21 45.70
C THR A 602 10.17 -23.72 45.27
N ASN A 603 9.10 -24.26 45.86
CA ASN A 603 7.71 -23.93 45.47
C ASN A 603 7.47 -24.05 43.95
N SER A 604 8.10 -25.02 43.29
CA SER A 604 8.21 -25.08 41.83
C SER A 604 7.78 -26.45 41.30
N SER A 605 7.66 -26.57 39.98
CA SER A 605 7.46 -27.87 39.33
C SER A 605 8.54 -28.13 38.29
N MET A 606 9.04 -29.36 38.25
CA MET A 606 9.92 -29.82 37.18
C MET A 606 9.34 -31.05 36.49
N SER A 607 9.33 -30.99 35.16
CA SER A 607 9.08 -32.14 34.30
C SER A 607 10.34 -32.41 33.50
N ALA A 608 10.77 -33.67 33.44
CA ALA A 608 11.88 -34.04 32.57
C ALA A 608 11.66 -35.39 31.90
N ALA A 609 11.98 -35.46 30.62
CA ALA A 609 11.91 -36.68 29.82
C ALA A 609 13.21 -36.93 29.07
N ASN A 610 13.63 -38.20 29.00
CA ASN A 610 14.80 -38.65 28.23
C ASN A 610 16.06 -37.81 28.49
N THR A 611 16.26 -37.38 29.73
CA THR A 611 17.30 -36.42 30.10
C THR A 611 18.36 -37.10 30.95
N GLY A 612 19.63 -36.91 30.58
CA GLY A 612 20.77 -37.32 31.39
C GLY A 612 21.18 -36.24 32.37
N ILE A 613 21.55 -36.62 33.59
CA ILE A 613 22.00 -35.70 34.64
C ILE A 613 23.26 -36.29 35.30
N THR A 614 24.41 -35.73 34.98
CA THR A 614 25.71 -36.12 35.53
C THR A 614 26.22 -35.05 36.48
N VAL A 615 26.38 -35.37 37.77
CA VAL A 615 26.82 -34.41 38.79
C VAL A 615 27.95 -34.95 39.64
N GLN A 616 29.01 -34.15 39.82
CA GLN A 616 30.19 -34.57 40.59
C GLN A 616 30.65 -33.48 41.57
N ALA A 617 30.81 -33.82 42.84
CA ALA A 617 31.48 -32.96 43.83
C ALA A 617 32.44 -33.77 44.72
N ILE A 618 33.24 -33.07 45.53
CA ILE A 618 34.21 -33.72 46.42
C ILE A 618 33.51 -34.28 47.67
N SER A 619 32.68 -33.48 48.34
CA SER A 619 32.06 -33.81 49.62
C SER A 619 30.58 -34.15 49.45
N TYR A 620 29.69 -33.16 49.35
CA TYR A 620 28.25 -33.39 49.21
C TYR A 620 27.76 -33.01 47.81
N VAL A 621 26.98 -33.88 47.17
CA VAL A 621 26.37 -33.57 45.87
C VAL A 621 24.92 -34.06 45.80
N SER A 622 24.06 -33.25 45.17
CA SER A 622 22.72 -33.66 44.79
C SER A 622 22.48 -33.43 43.29
N ALA A 623 21.83 -34.36 42.59
CA ALA A 623 21.38 -34.07 41.22
C ALA A 623 20.15 -33.17 41.21
N ILE A 624 19.09 -33.53 41.94
CA ILE A 624 17.89 -32.72 42.09
C ILE A 624 17.59 -32.52 43.59
N SER A 625 17.38 -31.28 44.03
CA SER A 625 16.84 -30.96 45.35
C SER A 625 15.56 -30.16 45.18
N ALA A 626 14.45 -30.69 45.66
CA ALA A 626 13.12 -30.12 45.48
C ALA A 626 12.46 -29.89 46.85
N ASP A 627 12.12 -28.63 47.14
CA ASP A 627 11.47 -28.22 48.39
C ASP A 627 10.08 -27.64 48.09
N ASN A 628 9.05 -28.18 48.74
CA ASN A 628 7.63 -27.87 48.49
C ASN A 628 7.30 -27.86 46.99
N SER A 629 7.76 -28.87 46.26
CA SER A 629 7.81 -28.86 44.79
C SER A 629 7.29 -30.18 44.18
N GLU A 630 6.93 -30.13 42.91
CA GLU A 630 6.46 -31.29 42.13
C GLU A 630 7.52 -31.76 41.13
N LEU A 631 7.73 -33.08 41.04
CA LEU A 631 8.64 -33.72 40.09
C LEU A 631 7.90 -34.74 39.23
N ILE A 632 8.02 -34.61 37.90
CA ILE A 632 7.56 -35.62 36.93
C ILE A 632 8.75 -36.02 36.07
N LEU A 633 9.32 -37.19 36.36
CA LEU A 633 10.57 -37.66 35.78
C LEU A 633 10.34 -38.98 35.03
N LYS A 634 10.61 -38.97 33.72
CA LYS A 634 10.43 -40.14 32.85
C LYS A 634 11.68 -40.40 32.02
N GLY A 635 12.24 -41.60 32.06
CA GLY A 635 13.42 -41.89 31.23
C GLY A 635 14.67 -41.11 31.64
N ILE A 636 14.83 -40.79 32.93
CA ILE A 636 15.99 -40.05 33.43
C ILE A 636 17.18 -40.98 33.62
N ARG A 637 18.38 -40.52 33.24
CA ARG A 637 19.66 -41.17 33.57
C ARG A 637 20.47 -40.25 34.49
N ALA A 638 20.41 -40.49 35.79
CA ALA A 638 21.22 -39.75 36.75
C ALA A 638 22.51 -40.50 37.09
N VAL A 639 23.65 -39.80 37.09
CA VAL A 639 24.95 -40.28 37.57
C VAL A 639 25.50 -39.27 38.57
N VAL A 640 25.63 -39.67 39.84
CA VAL A 640 25.92 -38.72 40.93
C VAL A 640 27.13 -39.20 41.73
N VAL A 641 28.17 -38.38 41.80
CA VAL A 641 29.49 -38.77 42.29
C VAL A 641 29.99 -37.84 43.39
N GLY A 642 30.26 -38.35 44.58
CA GLY A 642 30.84 -37.58 45.69
C GLY A 642 30.93 -38.39 46.98
N GLN A 643 31.58 -37.88 48.02
CA GLN A 643 31.70 -38.60 49.30
C GLN A 643 30.32 -38.89 49.93
N THR A 644 29.40 -37.94 49.85
CA THR A 644 27.96 -38.07 50.11
C THR A 644 27.21 -37.66 48.85
N ALA A 645 26.40 -38.55 48.29
CA ALA A 645 25.77 -38.32 47.00
C ALA A 645 24.30 -38.70 47.04
N VAL A 646 23.45 -37.75 46.65
CA VAL A 646 21.99 -37.91 46.61
C VAL A 646 21.51 -37.71 45.17
N ALA A 647 20.80 -38.67 44.58
CA ALA A 647 20.28 -38.44 43.22
C ALA A 647 19.06 -37.49 43.25
N ILE A 648 18.09 -37.77 44.10
CA ILE A 648 16.92 -36.91 44.29
C ILE A 648 16.67 -36.70 45.78
N SER A 649 16.51 -35.45 46.19
CA SER A 649 16.04 -35.08 47.52
C SER A 649 14.72 -34.31 47.38
N LEU A 650 13.64 -34.83 47.95
CA LEU A 650 12.30 -34.26 47.87
C LEU A 650 11.75 -33.98 49.29
N ASN A 651 11.56 -32.70 49.61
CA ASN A 651 11.06 -32.21 50.89
C ASN A 651 9.68 -31.57 50.69
N LYS A 652 8.66 -32.01 51.45
CA LYS A 652 7.27 -31.51 51.38
C LYS A 652 6.67 -31.51 49.97
N GLY A 653 7.10 -32.43 49.12
CA GLY A 653 6.78 -32.43 47.69
C GLY A 653 6.09 -33.70 47.21
N ILE A 654 5.80 -33.74 45.90
CA ILE A 654 5.23 -34.91 45.22
C ILE A 654 6.13 -35.27 44.04
N GLY A 655 6.52 -36.54 43.92
CA GLY A 655 7.38 -37.02 42.85
C GLY A 655 6.81 -38.23 42.11
N SER A 656 6.90 -38.23 40.79
CA SER A 656 6.65 -39.39 39.93
C SER A 656 7.92 -39.74 39.17
N LEU A 657 8.48 -40.91 39.43
CA LEU A 657 9.71 -41.42 38.80
C LEU A 657 9.34 -42.68 38.02
N ASP A 658 9.43 -42.62 36.70
CA ASP A 658 9.12 -43.72 35.80
C ASP A 658 10.29 -44.01 34.85
N SER A 659 10.58 -45.29 34.63
CA SER A 659 11.51 -45.77 33.60
C SER A 659 12.89 -45.10 33.67
N SER A 660 13.38 -44.83 34.88
CA SER A 660 14.57 -44.01 35.13
C SER A 660 15.69 -44.83 35.80
N THR A 661 16.95 -44.41 35.62
CA THR A 661 18.13 -45.04 36.22
C THR A 661 18.91 -44.03 37.05
N PHE A 662 19.22 -44.39 38.29
CA PHE A 662 19.98 -43.57 39.24
C PHE A 662 21.24 -44.31 39.67
N ASN A 663 22.40 -43.89 39.15
CA ASN A 663 23.71 -44.44 39.52
C ASN A 663 24.40 -43.49 40.50
N VAL A 664 24.67 -43.97 41.71
CA VAL A 664 25.27 -43.18 42.79
C VAL A 664 26.63 -43.78 43.15
N LEU A 665 27.68 -42.98 43.02
CA LEU A 665 29.07 -43.35 43.27
C LEU A 665 29.55 -42.59 44.51
N SER A 666 29.44 -43.24 45.68
CA SER A 666 29.64 -42.56 46.96
C SER A 666 29.98 -43.50 48.11
N ASP A 667 30.56 -42.94 49.18
CA ASP A 667 30.68 -43.62 50.48
C ASP A 667 29.37 -43.57 51.27
N LEU A 668 28.56 -42.52 51.05
CA LEU A 668 27.22 -42.36 51.62
C LEU A 668 26.20 -42.10 50.50
N PRO A 669 25.81 -43.15 49.74
CA PRO A 669 24.87 -43.03 48.64
C PRO A 669 23.42 -42.99 49.13
N ARG A 670 22.62 -42.14 48.48
CA ARG A 670 21.15 -42.16 48.52
C ARG A 670 20.63 -41.96 47.11
N ALA A 671 19.83 -42.89 46.59
CA ALA A 671 19.25 -42.69 45.27
C ALA A 671 18.07 -41.70 45.36
N VAL A 672 17.18 -41.86 46.34
CA VAL A 672 16.07 -40.95 46.60
C VAL A 672 15.90 -40.71 48.10
N GLU A 673 15.71 -39.45 48.50
CA GLU A 673 15.34 -39.05 49.86
C GLU A 673 13.98 -38.36 49.86
N LEU A 674 13.08 -38.83 50.73
CA LEU A 674 11.74 -38.29 50.91
C LEU A 674 11.57 -37.78 52.34
N THR A 675 11.30 -36.48 52.51
CA THR A 675 11.00 -35.86 53.82
C THR A 675 9.65 -35.19 53.75
N GLU A 676 8.67 -35.64 54.54
CA GLU A 676 7.28 -35.17 54.49
C GLU A 676 6.69 -35.16 53.05
N SER A 677 7.11 -36.11 52.20
CA SER A 677 6.85 -36.10 50.76
C SER A 677 6.08 -37.33 50.29
N SER A 678 5.48 -37.24 49.11
CA SER A 678 4.80 -38.36 48.46
C SER A 678 5.46 -38.76 47.15
N ALA A 679 5.51 -40.06 46.85
CA ALA A 679 6.13 -40.55 45.61
C ALA A 679 5.37 -41.68 44.90
N VAL A 680 5.50 -41.71 43.58
CA VAL A 680 5.15 -42.81 42.67
C VAL A 680 6.44 -43.28 42.00
N LEU A 681 6.76 -44.56 42.13
CA LEU A 681 8.02 -45.15 41.68
C LEU A 681 7.73 -46.35 40.78
N LYS A 682 8.08 -46.26 39.50
CA LYS A 682 7.81 -47.31 38.52
C LYS A 682 9.01 -47.59 37.62
N ASN A 683 9.20 -48.87 37.28
CA ASN A 683 10.10 -49.33 36.22
C ASN A 683 11.53 -48.74 36.29
N SER A 684 12.01 -48.41 37.50
CA SER A 684 13.26 -47.66 37.69
C SER A 684 14.35 -48.53 38.29
N SER A 685 15.61 -48.17 38.04
CA SER A 685 16.79 -48.87 38.52
C SER A 685 17.63 -47.96 39.42
N TYR A 686 17.96 -48.44 40.62
CA TYR A 686 18.75 -47.72 41.61
C TYR A 686 20.05 -48.46 41.89
N VAL A 687 21.18 -47.85 41.56
CA VAL A 687 22.49 -48.50 41.56
C VAL A 687 23.46 -47.73 42.44
N SER A 688 24.04 -48.42 43.43
CA SER A 688 25.25 -47.98 44.12
C SER A 688 26.44 -48.75 43.57
N THR A 689 27.52 -48.06 43.19
CA THR A 689 28.72 -48.75 42.68
C THR A 689 29.55 -49.41 43.79
N LYS A 690 29.36 -48.98 45.04
CA LYS A 690 29.92 -49.62 46.23
C LYS A 690 28.82 -50.47 46.86
N CYS A 691 29.14 -51.71 47.20
CA CYS A 691 28.20 -52.55 47.95
C CYS A 691 28.02 -51.95 49.35
N MET A 692 26.78 -51.65 49.73
CA MET A 692 26.45 -50.99 50.98
C MET A 692 25.73 -51.96 51.92
N GLU A 693 26.30 -52.16 53.11
CA GLU A 693 25.62 -52.81 54.23
C GLU A 693 24.62 -51.82 54.85
N ASP A 694 23.39 -52.26 55.10
CA ASP A 694 22.31 -51.54 55.80
C ASP A 694 21.86 -50.18 55.22
N VAL A 695 22.26 -49.84 53.99
CA VAL A 695 21.81 -48.63 53.31
C VAL A 695 20.73 -48.96 52.28
N PRO A 696 19.50 -48.41 52.41
CA PRO A 696 18.49 -48.53 51.37
C PRO A 696 18.77 -47.59 50.19
N ALA A 697 18.28 -47.97 49.01
CA ALA A 697 18.29 -47.09 47.85
C ALA A 697 17.44 -45.83 48.08
N ILE A 698 16.30 -45.98 48.76
CA ILE A 698 15.34 -44.92 49.04
C ILE A 698 15.20 -44.75 50.55
N TRP A 699 15.45 -43.54 51.02
CA TRP A 699 15.22 -43.15 52.41
C TRP A 699 13.95 -42.31 52.50
N LEU A 700 13.13 -42.58 53.50
CA LEU A 700 11.91 -41.82 53.78
C LEU A 700 11.70 -41.63 55.28
N ASP A 701 11.14 -40.49 55.67
CA ASP A 701 10.73 -40.24 57.05
C ASP A 701 9.32 -40.78 57.37
N SER A 702 8.95 -40.77 58.65
CA SER A 702 7.65 -41.28 59.13
C SER A 702 6.41 -40.58 58.55
N LYS A 703 6.60 -39.41 57.92
CA LYS A 703 5.52 -38.60 57.33
C LYS A 703 5.41 -38.78 55.81
N SER A 704 6.43 -39.38 55.19
CA SER A 704 6.46 -39.61 53.75
C SER A 704 5.64 -40.83 53.34
N LYS A 705 5.13 -40.83 52.11
CA LYS A 705 4.28 -41.90 51.57
C LYS A 705 4.69 -42.30 50.16
N ILE A 706 4.76 -43.59 49.89
CA ILE A 706 4.91 -44.12 48.54
C ILE A 706 3.56 -44.71 48.12
N PHE A 707 2.94 -44.11 47.11
CA PHE A 707 1.60 -44.52 46.65
C PHE A 707 1.67 -45.71 45.71
N ILE A 708 2.70 -45.78 44.87
CA ILE A 708 2.91 -46.88 43.92
C ILE A 708 4.39 -47.23 43.89
N ASN A 709 4.69 -48.51 43.96
CA ASN A 709 6.04 -49.08 43.85
C ASN A 709 5.98 -50.34 42.97
N GLU A 710 6.32 -50.20 41.68
CA GLU A 710 6.15 -51.26 40.67
C GLU A 710 7.43 -51.46 39.85
N ASN A 711 7.85 -52.72 39.67
CA ASN A 711 8.95 -53.13 38.78
C ASN A 711 10.27 -52.37 38.97
N ASN A 712 10.57 -51.94 40.19
CA ASN A 712 11.82 -51.27 40.52
C ASN A 712 12.93 -52.29 40.83
N THR A 713 14.17 -51.96 40.46
CA THR A 713 15.34 -52.83 40.69
C THR A 713 16.42 -52.10 41.48
N ILE A 714 17.19 -52.84 42.27
CA ILE A 714 18.34 -52.31 43.00
C ILE A 714 19.60 -53.10 42.67
N SER A 715 20.75 -52.43 42.74
CA SER A 715 22.08 -53.06 42.71
C SER A 715 23.03 -52.31 43.64
N GLY A 716 23.83 -53.02 44.43
CA GLY A 716 24.78 -52.44 45.39
C GLY A 716 24.17 -51.82 46.66
N PHE A 717 22.85 -51.58 46.70
CA PHE A 717 22.11 -51.25 47.92
C PHE A 717 21.65 -52.51 48.65
N SER A 718 21.46 -52.43 49.97
CA SER A 718 20.99 -53.56 50.79
C SER A 718 19.51 -53.88 50.54
N THR A 719 18.70 -52.85 50.36
CA THR A 719 17.23 -52.92 50.18
C THR A 719 16.76 -51.75 49.32
N LEU A 720 15.53 -51.84 48.80
CA LEU A 720 14.91 -50.72 48.07
C LEU A 720 14.43 -49.65 49.04
N LEU A 721 13.78 -50.06 50.14
CA LEU A 721 13.21 -49.24 51.20
C LEU A 721 13.45 -49.94 52.54
N VAL A 722 13.58 -49.17 53.62
CA VAL A 722 13.44 -49.68 54.99
C VAL A 722 11.99 -49.43 55.41
N GLU A 723 11.27 -50.48 55.81
CA GLU A 723 9.94 -50.37 56.41
C GLU A 723 9.98 -49.78 57.82
#